data_AF-A0A662BJT4-F1
#
_entry.id   AF-A0A662BJT4-F1
#
_cell.length_a   1.000
_cell.length_b   1.000
_cell.length_c   1.000
_cell.angle_alpha   90.00
_cell.angle_beta   90.00
_cell.angle_gamma   90.00
#
_symmetry.space_group_name_H-M   'P 1'
#
loop_
_entity.id
_entity.type
_entity.pdbx_description
1 polymer ?
#
loop_
_entity_poly.entity_id
_entity_poly.type
_entity_poly.pdbx_seq_one_letter_code
_entity_poly.pdbx_strand_id
1 'polypeptide(L)'
;ERDEYLPLSYDSPRLIAQLEIKYPDNSKQVIISDESWKIAEGAITDNSIYYGEIYDAQLEDANWYIKGFNDTNWKNAKIVHAPTGKLHAQMSPPDRIVGSIKPVSIVEISKGVYRYDFGTMFSGWIKLKVKGNKGDRIKLSFFEDNGNNYDQTDTYILKGEGIEEWEPRFTWHAFRYVEISGASNPLTIENILGQLVNTNVKQAGNFECSNQLFNTISNHFQKTQLGNMHGGVPSDCPHRERRGYTGDGQIAAQAAIYNLDMKAFYTKWLNDIADAQDSETGYVPYTAPYHSGGGGIAWGSAYIIMPWYMYLYYGDKSVLEKHYTGMKKYIHYLKNMSNKDGLIYDVKDLGEWVPPTPTEIPADFVSSAYYYYDLSLIAQIAEILGENSDNEAFNQIAKKTRTAFNKRYLNSENNSYSIGRQGANVFPLAFDLVPTEYIPAVFKTLENHIEINTKGHFDTGMMGTPYVLEVLTKYGRADLAYTLMNQRDFPSFGYNIERGATTLWETWTGNESHSHPMFGSVTAWFYQALGGINPDADNPGFKHIIIKPSIINELDFANINYSSVYGDITSKWELKNNDLKLTVSIPANTTASIYIPANKAENVSIDKAGINQIGTKNNLVHYEIPSGKYTFTSKHISGILKTPMLPAPVITPTDTTLILPDSVTVNIRQYTNDAEIRYTLNNDEPNENSQLFTKPFDIHKSTTVKAKVFKNGVEPSITMTSNIIFVDSLKNGINFNYYLGDWVKLPDFSKLPINRSGEVYNFKLDELNNLVNQFGIVFTSTLDIEQADNYTFYLNSNDGSKLYIDNKLIIENDGLHGAIEKSGTVNLSAGKHSIKVTYFQAGGGKHLQIHFSSSKNEKSRISPSILFKN
;
A
#
# COMPACT_ATOMS: atom_id res chain seq x y z
N GLU A 1 -14.68 15.16 -13.94
CA GLU A 1 -13.61 14.18 -13.61
C GLU A 1 -12.69 13.78 -14.79
N ARG A 2 -13.03 13.98 -16.08
CA ARG A 2 -12.11 13.70 -17.21
C ARG A 2 -10.88 14.62 -17.33
N ASP A 3 -10.89 15.78 -16.68
CA ASP A 3 -9.88 16.84 -16.90
C ASP A 3 -8.70 16.83 -15.91
N GLU A 4 -8.75 16.08 -14.80
CA GLU A 4 -7.66 16.08 -13.79
C GLU A 4 -6.46 15.15 -14.14
N TYR A 5 -6.61 14.31 -15.16
CA TYR A 5 -5.61 13.31 -15.57
C TYR A 5 -5.22 13.41 -17.05
N LEU A 6 -5.55 14.50 -17.74
CA LEU A 6 -5.09 14.67 -19.12
C LEU A 6 -3.56 14.62 -19.12
N PRO A 7 -2.92 13.73 -19.92
CA PRO A 7 -1.49 13.79 -20.10
C PRO A 7 -1.19 15.19 -20.62
N LEU A 8 -0.31 15.91 -19.93
CA LEU A 8 0.24 17.16 -20.44
C LEU A 8 0.83 16.85 -21.81
N SER A 9 0.12 17.19 -22.87
CA SER A 9 0.64 17.11 -24.23
C SER A 9 1.66 18.23 -24.35
N TYR A 10 2.93 17.89 -24.16
CA TYR A 10 4.02 18.86 -24.28
C TYR A 10 4.24 19.22 -25.76
N ASP A 11 4.43 18.22 -26.63
CA ASP A 11 4.50 18.35 -28.10
C ASP A 11 4.49 16.96 -28.77
N SER A 12 4.61 16.92 -30.09
CA SER A 12 4.76 15.71 -30.91
C SER A 12 6.04 14.93 -30.55
N PRO A 13 6.01 13.57 -30.55
CA PRO A 13 7.19 12.74 -30.36
C PRO A 13 8.34 13.08 -31.35
N ARG A 14 9.58 12.96 -30.88
CA ARG A 14 10.80 13.32 -31.63
C ARG A 14 11.87 12.24 -31.44
N LEU A 15 12.74 12.05 -32.42
CA LEU A 15 13.86 11.11 -32.36
C LEU A 15 15.19 11.86 -32.51
N ILE A 16 16.17 11.50 -31.67
CA ILE A 16 17.59 11.81 -31.88
C ILE A 16 18.36 10.49 -31.88
N ALA A 17 19.17 10.25 -32.91
CA ALA A 17 19.96 9.03 -33.05
C ALA A 17 21.35 9.33 -33.62
N GLN A 18 22.36 8.62 -33.13
CA GLN A 18 23.72 8.65 -33.64
C GLN A 18 24.32 7.24 -33.56
N LEU A 19 24.82 6.75 -34.69
CA LEU A 19 25.59 5.51 -34.79
C LEU A 19 27.04 5.84 -35.18
N GLU A 20 27.98 5.48 -34.32
CA GLU A 20 29.41 5.61 -34.58
C GLU A 20 30.02 4.25 -34.96
N ILE A 21 30.57 4.17 -36.17
CA ILE A 21 31.25 2.99 -36.69
C ILE A 21 32.75 3.26 -36.68
N LYS A 22 33.51 2.48 -35.90
CA LYS A 22 34.99 2.54 -35.89
C LYS A 22 35.55 1.39 -36.72
N TYR A 23 36.34 1.71 -37.73
CA TYR A 23 36.98 0.74 -38.61
C TYR A 23 38.33 0.25 -38.06
N PRO A 24 38.86 -0.90 -38.55
CA PRO A 24 40.15 -1.43 -38.13
C PRO A 24 41.34 -0.48 -38.35
N ASP A 25 41.23 0.45 -39.30
CA ASP A 25 42.24 1.48 -39.59
C ASP A 25 42.14 2.72 -38.67
N ASN A 26 41.26 2.68 -37.66
CA ASN A 26 40.89 3.78 -36.76
C ASN A 26 40.11 4.93 -37.39
N SER A 27 39.70 4.84 -38.67
CA SER A 27 38.74 5.79 -39.23
C SER A 27 37.36 5.62 -38.58
N LYS A 28 36.54 6.67 -38.65
CA LYS A 28 35.19 6.71 -38.09
C LYS A 28 34.18 7.13 -39.14
N GLN A 29 33.03 6.45 -39.18
CA GLN A 29 31.82 6.91 -39.85
C GLN A 29 30.77 7.23 -38.79
N VAL A 30 30.09 8.38 -38.93
CA VAL A 30 28.98 8.77 -38.08
C VAL A 30 27.72 8.85 -38.93
N ILE A 31 26.68 8.12 -38.53
CA ILE A 31 25.35 8.18 -39.12
C ILE A 31 24.44 8.84 -38.09
N ILE A 32 23.81 9.95 -38.46
CA ILE A 32 22.96 10.76 -37.57
C ILE A 32 21.51 10.72 -38.03
N SER A 33 20.57 10.98 -37.12
CA SER A 33 19.20 11.35 -37.46
C SER A 33 19.18 12.74 -38.12
N ASP A 34 18.73 12.81 -39.37
CA ASP A 34 18.62 14.04 -40.17
C ASP A 34 17.46 13.95 -41.18
N GLU A 35 17.35 14.91 -42.09
CA GLU A 35 16.27 14.97 -43.10
C GLU A 35 16.37 13.89 -44.19
N SER A 36 17.45 13.10 -44.22
CA SER A 36 17.56 11.94 -45.11
C SER A 36 16.76 10.74 -44.62
N TRP A 37 16.41 10.70 -43.33
CA TRP A 37 15.58 9.65 -42.75
C TRP A 37 14.16 9.70 -43.31
N LYS A 38 13.52 8.53 -43.38
CA LYS A 38 12.15 8.37 -43.86
C LYS A 38 11.19 8.11 -42.70
N ILE A 39 9.98 8.63 -42.81
CA ILE A 39 8.88 8.43 -41.86
C ILE A 39 7.61 7.93 -42.59
N ALA A 40 6.89 7.03 -41.92
CA ALA A 40 5.58 6.55 -42.32
C ALA A 40 4.75 6.20 -41.09
N GLU A 41 3.44 6.18 -41.25
CA GLU A 41 2.53 5.57 -40.28
C GLU A 41 2.72 4.05 -40.34
N GLY A 42 2.66 3.40 -39.17
CA GLY A 42 2.82 1.96 -39.05
C GLY A 42 1.59 1.29 -38.45
N ALA A 43 1.74 0.02 -38.08
CA ALA A 43 0.68 -0.77 -37.49
C ALA A 43 0.20 -0.28 -36.11
N ILE A 44 0.98 0.53 -35.38
CA ILE A 44 0.52 1.16 -34.14
C ILE A 44 -0.23 2.44 -34.51
N THR A 45 -1.56 2.39 -34.47
CA THR A 45 -2.43 3.50 -34.89
C THR A 45 -2.80 4.43 -33.75
N ASP A 46 -2.73 3.94 -32.51
CA ASP A 46 -2.94 4.73 -31.30
C ASP A 46 -2.12 4.14 -30.15
N ASN A 47 -1.62 4.99 -29.27
CA ASN A 47 -0.92 4.56 -28.06
C ASN A 47 -1.04 5.61 -26.96
N SER A 48 -1.23 5.12 -25.74
CA SER A 48 -1.23 5.91 -24.52
C SER A 48 -0.67 5.04 -23.39
N ILE A 49 0.23 5.62 -22.59
CA ILE A 49 0.67 5.00 -21.35
C ILE A 49 -0.55 4.66 -20.48
N TYR A 50 -1.53 5.56 -20.37
CA TYR A 50 -2.68 5.39 -19.49
C TYR A 50 -3.78 4.48 -20.03
N TYR A 51 -4.05 4.54 -21.35
CA TYR A 51 -5.26 3.96 -21.93
C TYR A 51 -5.01 2.71 -22.78
N GLY A 52 -3.76 2.45 -23.17
CA GLY A 52 -3.34 1.27 -23.93
C GLY A 52 -2.95 1.54 -25.38
N GLU A 53 -2.91 0.48 -26.20
CA GLU A 53 -2.42 0.51 -27.58
C GLU A 53 -3.46 -0.06 -28.57
N ILE A 54 -3.60 0.58 -29.73
CA ILE A 54 -4.33 0.00 -30.88
C ILE A 54 -3.32 -0.36 -31.96
N TYR A 55 -3.27 -1.65 -32.29
CA TYR A 55 -2.42 -2.21 -33.31
C TYR A 55 -3.25 -2.80 -34.46
N ASP A 56 -3.08 -2.26 -35.67
CA ASP A 56 -3.65 -2.78 -36.91
C ASP A 56 -2.60 -3.54 -37.73
N ALA A 57 -2.63 -4.87 -37.64
CA ALA A 57 -1.68 -5.72 -38.35
C ALA A 57 -1.85 -5.68 -39.88
N GLN A 58 -2.97 -5.15 -40.39
CA GLN A 58 -3.18 -4.96 -41.83
C GLN A 58 -2.26 -3.88 -42.41
N LEU A 59 -1.77 -2.98 -41.56
CA LEU A 59 -0.85 -1.89 -41.91
C LEU A 59 0.62 -2.28 -41.66
N GLU A 60 0.88 -3.51 -41.23
CA GLU A 60 2.24 -3.96 -40.95
C GLU A 60 3.03 -4.18 -42.24
N ASP A 61 4.14 -3.46 -42.39
CA ASP A 61 5.15 -3.77 -43.40
C ASP A 61 6.26 -4.59 -42.75
N ALA A 62 6.20 -5.92 -42.89
CA ALA A 62 7.10 -6.83 -42.18
C ALA A 62 8.61 -6.64 -42.49
N ASN A 63 8.96 -5.89 -43.54
CA ASN A 63 10.32 -5.78 -44.06
C ASN A 63 10.90 -4.36 -44.02
N TRP A 64 10.23 -3.39 -43.39
CA TRP A 64 10.66 -1.97 -43.40
C TRP A 64 12.09 -1.74 -42.86
N TYR A 65 12.57 -2.62 -41.98
CA TYR A 65 13.91 -2.56 -41.38
C TYR A 65 14.98 -3.35 -42.16
N ILE A 66 14.61 -4.00 -43.27
CA ILE A 66 15.53 -4.82 -44.08
C ILE A 66 16.21 -3.95 -45.15
N LYS A 67 17.51 -4.17 -45.35
CA LYS A 67 18.27 -3.50 -46.42
C LYS A 67 17.63 -3.77 -47.80
N GLY A 68 17.38 -2.69 -48.55
CA GLY A 68 16.75 -2.78 -49.88
C GLY A 68 15.23 -2.66 -49.87
N PHE A 69 14.63 -2.34 -48.71
CA PHE A 69 13.23 -1.97 -48.60
C PHE A 69 12.86 -0.79 -49.52
N ASN A 70 11.66 -0.84 -50.12
CA ASN A 70 11.18 0.21 -51.01
C ASN A 70 10.42 1.28 -50.23
N ASP A 71 11.12 2.32 -49.81
CA ASP A 71 10.58 3.46 -49.05
C ASP A 71 10.17 4.65 -49.94
N THR A 72 9.98 4.47 -51.25
CA THR A 72 9.72 5.60 -52.19
C THR A 72 8.48 6.40 -51.85
N ASN A 73 7.51 5.79 -51.17
CA ASN A 73 6.25 6.44 -50.76
C ASN A 73 6.33 7.06 -49.35
N TRP A 74 7.43 6.87 -48.63
CA TRP A 74 7.63 7.45 -47.30
C TRP A 74 8.08 8.91 -47.41
N LYS A 75 7.64 9.72 -46.45
CA LYS A 75 8.02 11.13 -46.38
C LYS A 75 9.41 11.25 -45.76
N ASN A 76 10.15 12.28 -46.13
CA ASN A 76 11.37 12.62 -45.40
C ASN A 76 11.01 13.12 -44.00
N ALA A 77 11.85 12.78 -43.02
CA ALA A 77 11.81 13.37 -41.69
C ALA A 77 12.05 14.88 -41.77
N LYS A 78 11.55 15.61 -40.77
CA LYS A 78 11.77 17.05 -40.63
C LYS A 78 12.57 17.32 -39.37
N ILE A 79 13.47 18.29 -39.43
CA ILE A 79 14.08 18.84 -38.22
C ILE A 79 13.00 19.58 -37.43
N VAL A 80 12.90 19.25 -36.15
CA VAL A 80 12.00 19.87 -35.18
C VAL A 80 12.82 20.58 -34.11
N HIS A 81 12.21 21.52 -33.38
CA HIS A 81 12.87 22.14 -32.25
C HIS A 81 13.34 21.09 -31.25
N ALA A 82 14.49 21.30 -30.63
CA ALA A 82 14.95 20.44 -29.54
C ALA A 82 14.10 20.68 -28.28
N PRO A 83 13.90 19.69 -27.40
CA PRO A 83 13.44 19.94 -26.04
C PRO A 83 14.37 20.92 -25.32
N THR A 84 13.86 21.65 -24.33
CA THR A 84 14.66 22.63 -23.56
C THR A 84 15.64 21.98 -22.56
N GLY A 85 15.48 20.68 -22.30
CA GLY A 85 16.35 19.89 -21.43
C GLY A 85 17.72 19.58 -22.04
N LYS A 86 18.61 19.00 -21.22
CA LYS A 86 19.94 18.55 -21.64
C LYS A 86 19.94 17.03 -21.84
N LEU A 87 20.65 16.57 -22.87
CA LEU A 87 20.83 15.14 -23.11
C LEU A 87 21.82 14.57 -22.08
N HIS A 88 21.38 13.56 -21.33
CA HIS A 88 22.19 12.83 -20.36
C HIS A 88 22.10 11.33 -20.64
N ALA A 89 23.16 10.59 -20.31
CA ALA A 89 23.12 9.14 -20.32
C ALA A 89 22.12 8.65 -19.26
N GLN A 90 21.30 7.65 -19.59
CA GLN A 90 20.42 7.02 -18.61
C GLN A 90 21.25 6.22 -17.61
N MET A 91 21.30 6.69 -16.37
CA MET A 91 22.10 6.08 -15.30
C MET A 91 21.31 5.03 -14.48
N SER A 92 19.97 5.11 -14.48
CA SER A 92 19.12 4.07 -13.88
C SER A 92 19.04 2.84 -14.77
N PRO A 93 18.89 1.61 -14.22
CA PRO A 93 18.52 0.44 -15.01
C PRO A 93 17.24 0.72 -15.82
N PRO A 94 17.15 0.22 -17.07
CA PRO A 94 15.97 0.40 -17.91
C PRO A 94 14.86 -0.59 -17.54
N ASP A 95 13.64 -0.29 -17.97
CA ASP A 95 12.54 -1.23 -17.90
C ASP A 95 12.78 -2.43 -18.83
N ARG A 96 12.43 -3.63 -18.37
CA ARG A 96 12.56 -4.89 -19.10
C ARG A 96 11.35 -5.77 -18.81
N ILE A 97 11.10 -6.73 -19.70
CA ILE A 97 10.31 -7.91 -19.34
C ILE A 97 11.15 -8.73 -18.36
N VAL A 98 10.78 -8.74 -17.08
CA VAL A 98 11.53 -9.44 -16.01
C VAL A 98 11.01 -10.85 -15.74
N GLY A 99 9.84 -11.18 -16.27
CA GLY A 99 9.21 -12.48 -16.10
C GLY A 99 7.91 -12.59 -16.88
N SER A 100 7.31 -13.78 -16.85
CA SER A 100 6.03 -14.04 -17.50
C SER A 100 5.15 -14.94 -16.63
N ILE A 101 3.84 -14.76 -16.69
CA ILE A 101 2.85 -15.50 -15.91
C ILE A 101 1.68 -15.94 -16.78
N LYS A 102 1.14 -17.13 -16.53
CA LYS A 102 -0.05 -17.69 -17.22
C LYS A 102 -1.30 -17.50 -16.36
N PRO A 103 -2.49 -17.39 -16.97
CA PRO A 103 -3.73 -17.37 -16.21
C PRO A 103 -3.98 -18.72 -15.52
N VAL A 104 -4.51 -18.66 -14.30
CA VAL A 104 -4.87 -19.82 -13.47
C VAL A 104 -6.33 -20.26 -13.67
N SER A 105 -7.19 -19.39 -14.19
CA SER A 105 -8.57 -19.75 -14.54
C SER A 105 -9.14 -18.88 -15.67
N ILE A 106 -10.18 -19.40 -16.33
CA ILE A 106 -10.91 -18.75 -17.43
C ILE A 106 -12.40 -18.91 -17.17
N VAL A 107 -13.16 -17.82 -17.23
CA VAL A 107 -14.62 -17.83 -17.09
C VAL A 107 -15.29 -16.98 -18.16
N GLU A 108 -16.40 -17.46 -18.72
CA GLU A 108 -17.24 -16.64 -19.60
C GLU A 108 -18.14 -15.74 -18.75
N ILE A 109 -17.93 -14.43 -18.82
CA ILE A 109 -18.68 -13.45 -18.02
C ILE A 109 -19.93 -12.94 -18.75
N SER A 110 -19.90 -12.97 -20.09
CA SER A 110 -21.02 -12.73 -20.98
C SER A 110 -20.72 -13.37 -22.33
N LYS A 111 -21.74 -13.54 -23.18
CA LYS A 111 -21.61 -14.24 -24.47
C LYS A 111 -20.43 -13.68 -25.29
N GLY A 112 -19.38 -14.49 -25.46
CA GLY A 112 -18.19 -14.13 -26.25
C GLY A 112 -17.19 -13.20 -25.56
N VAL A 113 -17.30 -13.00 -24.24
CA VAL A 113 -16.35 -12.27 -23.41
C VAL A 113 -15.84 -13.19 -22.30
N TYR A 114 -14.53 -13.42 -22.29
CA TYR A 114 -13.87 -14.33 -21.35
C TYR A 114 -12.94 -13.55 -20.43
N ARG A 115 -13.08 -13.76 -19.12
CA ARG A 115 -12.18 -13.22 -18.10
C ARG A 115 -11.13 -14.27 -17.74
N TYR A 116 -9.87 -13.86 -17.76
CA TYR A 116 -8.71 -14.66 -17.40
C TYR A 116 -8.16 -14.13 -16.08
N ASP A 117 -8.06 -14.98 -15.06
CA ASP A 117 -7.47 -14.66 -13.76
C ASP A 117 -6.01 -15.10 -13.72
N PHE A 118 -5.06 -14.20 -13.45
CA PHE A 118 -3.64 -14.53 -13.27
C PHE A 118 -3.26 -14.95 -11.85
N GLY A 119 -4.21 -14.91 -10.90
CA GLY A 119 -4.03 -15.29 -9.51
C GLY A 119 -3.25 -14.28 -8.67
N THR A 120 -2.70 -13.23 -9.27
CA THR A 120 -1.95 -12.15 -8.62
C THR A 120 -1.99 -10.89 -9.47
N MET A 121 -1.99 -9.73 -8.81
CA MET A 121 -1.68 -8.45 -9.44
C MET A 121 -0.22 -8.42 -9.94
N PHE A 122 0.00 -7.83 -11.10
CA PHE A 122 1.32 -7.47 -11.63
C PHE A 122 1.23 -6.27 -12.58
N SER A 123 2.37 -5.62 -12.84
CA SER A 123 2.49 -4.55 -13.85
C SER A 123 3.12 -5.09 -15.14
N GLY A 124 2.58 -4.68 -16.28
CA GLY A 124 3.05 -5.04 -17.61
C GLY A 124 1.92 -5.20 -18.62
N TRP A 125 1.93 -6.24 -19.45
CA TRP A 125 0.94 -6.39 -20.54
C TRP A 125 0.69 -7.85 -20.91
N ILE A 126 -0.20 -8.09 -21.87
CA ILE A 126 -0.43 -9.42 -22.46
C ILE A 126 0.36 -9.60 -23.75
N LYS A 127 1.10 -10.70 -23.84
CA LYS A 127 1.49 -11.31 -25.10
C LYS A 127 0.38 -12.26 -25.57
N LEU A 128 -0.14 -11.98 -26.76
CA LEU A 128 -1.26 -12.65 -27.38
C LEU A 128 -0.79 -13.59 -28.50
N LYS A 129 -1.41 -14.76 -28.59
CA LYS A 129 -1.34 -15.67 -29.73
C LYS A 129 -2.74 -16.03 -30.22
N VAL A 130 -3.12 -15.55 -31.40
CA VAL A 130 -4.51 -15.62 -31.87
C VAL A 130 -4.60 -16.03 -33.34
N LYS A 131 -5.72 -16.62 -33.74
CA LYS A 131 -6.08 -16.93 -35.12
C LYS A 131 -7.51 -16.47 -35.36
N GLY A 132 -7.74 -15.81 -36.48
CA GLY A 132 -9.05 -15.29 -36.88
C GLY A 132 -9.03 -14.80 -38.32
N ASN A 133 -10.09 -14.12 -38.73
CA ASN A 133 -10.20 -13.53 -40.05
C ASN A 133 -9.49 -12.17 -40.10
N LYS A 134 -9.09 -11.77 -41.31
CA LYS A 134 -8.58 -10.43 -41.56
C LYS A 134 -9.61 -9.39 -41.12
N GLY A 135 -9.21 -8.50 -40.22
CA GLY A 135 -10.03 -7.40 -39.69
C GLY A 135 -10.78 -7.73 -38.40
N ASP A 136 -10.71 -8.97 -37.91
CA ASP A 136 -11.22 -9.30 -36.58
C ASP A 136 -10.49 -8.44 -35.52
N ARG A 137 -11.25 -7.91 -34.56
CA ARG A 137 -10.73 -7.02 -33.50
C ARG A 137 -10.73 -7.76 -32.17
N ILE A 138 -9.55 -8.01 -31.64
CA ILE A 138 -9.39 -8.60 -30.31
C ILE A 138 -9.18 -7.46 -29.32
N LYS A 139 -10.14 -7.25 -28.43
CA LYS A 139 -10.06 -6.23 -27.38
C LYS A 139 -9.71 -6.89 -26.05
N LEU A 140 -8.71 -6.34 -25.37
CA LEU A 140 -8.27 -6.72 -24.03
C LEU A 140 -8.61 -5.56 -23.09
N SER A 141 -9.35 -5.83 -22.01
CA SER A 141 -9.64 -4.86 -20.95
C SER A 141 -9.03 -5.34 -19.64
N PHE A 142 -8.30 -4.48 -18.93
CA PHE A 142 -7.48 -4.86 -17.77
C PHE A 142 -8.16 -4.45 -16.46
N PHE A 143 -8.14 -5.32 -15.44
CA PHE A 143 -8.81 -5.07 -14.17
C PHE A 143 -7.94 -5.44 -12.96
N GLU A 144 -7.99 -4.60 -11.93
CA GLU A 144 -7.45 -4.85 -10.60
C GLU A 144 -8.25 -5.93 -9.83
N ASP A 145 -7.71 -6.35 -8.67
CA ASP A 145 -8.35 -7.30 -7.74
C ASP A 145 -9.71 -6.80 -7.21
N ASN A 146 -9.87 -5.48 -7.08
CA ASN A 146 -11.13 -4.81 -6.71
C ASN A 146 -12.15 -4.69 -7.88
N GLY A 147 -11.76 -5.06 -9.10
CA GLY A 147 -12.60 -4.95 -10.30
C GLY A 147 -12.62 -3.58 -10.98
N ASN A 148 -11.77 -2.63 -10.57
CA ASN A 148 -11.58 -1.37 -11.30
C ASN A 148 -10.72 -1.60 -12.55
N ASN A 149 -11.05 -0.92 -13.65
CA ASN A 149 -10.33 -1.04 -14.92
C ASN A 149 -9.65 0.26 -15.41
N TYR A 150 -10.06 1.43 -14.90
CA TYR A 150 -9.54 2.74 -15.29
C TYR A 150 -9.44 2.99 -16.81
N ASP A 151 -10.37 2.42 -17.59
CA ASP A 151 -10.38 2.47 -19.06
C ASP A 151 -9.09 1.96 -19.74
N GLN A 152 -8.36 1.05 -19.09
CA GLN A 152 -7.15 0.44 -19.63
C GLN A 152 -7.51 -0.65 -20.64
N THR A 153 -7.20 -0.42 -21.92
CA THR A 153 -7.53 -1.37 -22.98
C THR A 153 -6.52 -1.43 -24.11
N ASP A 154 -6.21 -2.64 -24.58
CA ASP A 154 -5.50 -2.82 -25.84
C ASP A 154 -6.42 -3.41 -26.91
N THR A 155 -6.12 -3.10 -28.18
CA THR A 155 -6.83 -3.68 -29.32
C THR A 155 -5.87 -4.15 -30.40
N TYR A 156 -5.99 -5.42 -30.79
CA TYR A 156 -5.27 -6.00 -31.92
C TYR A 156 -6.23 -6.30 -33.08
N ILE A 157 -5.93 -5.81 -34.29
CA ILE A 157 -6.71 -6.05 -35.51
C ILE A 157 -5.92 -7.01 -36.41
N LEU A 158 -6.52 -8.15 -36.72
CA LEU A 158 -5.83 -9.24 -37.40
C LEU A 158 -5.59 -8.97 -38.89
N LYS A 159 -4.47 -9.47 -39.41
CA LYS A 159 -4.18 -9.52 -40.86
C LYS A 159 -4.71 -10.78 -41.54
N GLY A 160 -5.07 -11.81 -40.77
CA GLY A 160 -5.72 -13.05 -41.24
C GLY A 160 -4.76 -14.10 -41.78
N GLU A 161 -3.47 -14.04 -41.42
CA GLU A 161 -2.39 -14.85 -42.01
C GLU A 161 -1.96 -16.00 -41.09
N GLY A 162 -2.92 -16.83 -40.65
CA GLY A 162 -2.64 -17.98 -39.79
C GLY A 162 -2.67 -17.63 -38.30
N ILE A 163 -1.65 -18.07 -37.55
CA ILE A 163 -1.53 -17.74 -36.13
C ILE A 163 -0.65 -16.50 -36.02
N GLU A 164 -1.20 -15.45 -35.42
CA GLU A 164 -0.56 -14.15 -35.21
C GLU A 164 -0.11 -14.05 -33.74
N GLU A 165 1.08 -13.47 -33.53
CA GLU A 165 1.61 -13.17 -32.19
C GLU A 165 1.82 -11.65 -32.07
N TRP A 166 1.33 -11.06 -30.98
CA TRP A 166 1.41 -9.63 -30.73
C TRP A 166 1.57 -9.33 -29.25
N GLU A 167 2.27 -8.26 -28.94
CA GLU A 167 2.34 -7.63 -27.61
C GLU A 167 2.53 -6.11 -27.80
N PRO A 168 1.98 -5.27 -26.91
CA PRO A 168 2.09 -3.82 -27.03
C PRO A 168 3.53 -3.34 -26.78
N ARG A 169 3.83 -2.09 -27.18
CA ARG A 169 5.18 -1.51 -27.07
C ARG A 169 5.25 -0.21 -26.28
N PHE A 170 4.19 0.60 -26.32
CA PHE A 170 4.20 1.97 -25.77
C PHE A 170 3.22 2.18 -24.61
N THR A 171 2.86 1.10 -23.91
CA THR A 171 1.97 1.13 -22.76
C THR A 171 2.36 0.06 -21.75
N TRP A 172 1.80 0.17 -20.54
CA TRP A 172 1.72 -0.90 -19.56
C TRP A 172 0.44 -0.73 -18.76
N HIS A 173 0.00 -1.81 -18.14
CA HIS A 173 -1.18 -1.91 -17.30
C HIS A 173 -0.79 -2.52 -15.96
N ALA A 174 -1.64 -2.41 -14.95
CA ALA A 174 -1.47 -3.19 -13.73
C ALA A 174 -2.78 -3.87 -13.36
N PHE A 175 -2.75 -5.20 -13.31
CA PHE A 175 -3.97 -6.00 -13.33
C PHE A 175 -3.72 -7.40 -12.79
N ARG A 176 -4.82 -8.05 -12.41
CA ARG A 176 -4.90 -9.50 -12.18
C ARG A 176 -5.82 -10.16 -13.17
N TYR A 177 -6.86 -9.46 -13.61
CA TYR A 177 -7.80 -9.98 -14.59
C TYR A 177 -7.65 -9.26 -15.92
N VAL A 178 -7.77 -10.03 -17.00
CA VAL A 178 -7.99 -9.48 -18.34
C VAL A 178 -9.27 -10.05 -18.92
N GLU A 179 -10.12 -9.19 -19.45
CA GLU A 179 -11.29 -9.58 -20.22
C GLU A 179 -10.98 -9.47 -21.70
N ILE A 180 -11.21 -10.55 -22.43
CA ILE A 180 -10.94 -10.62 -23.87
C ILE A 180 -12.23 -10.88 -24.62
N SER A 181 -12.43 -10.09 -25.68
CA SER A 181 -13.58 -10.17 -26.58
C SER A 181 -13.14 -10.12 -28.03
N GLY A 182 -14.00 -10.61 -28.93
CA GLY A 182 -13.78 -10.58 -30.38
C GLY A 182 -13.05 -11.80 -30.96
N ALA A 183 -12.55 -12.71 -30.11
CA ALA A 183 -12.03 -14.00 -30.56
C ALA A 183 -13.17 -14.95 -30.94
N SER A 184 -13.00 -15.74 -32.00
CA SER A 184 -14.04 -16.68 -32.48
C SER A 184 -14.30 -17.84 -31.49
N ASN A 185 -13.31 -18.17 -30.66
CA ASN A 185 -13.37 -19.15 -29.58
C ASN A 185 -12.61 -18.59 -28.36
N PRO A 186 -12.89 -19.06 -27.13
CA PRO A 186 -12.07 -18.72 -25.98
C PRO A 186 -10.60 -19.07 -26.25
N LEU A 187 -9.72 -18.13 -25.95
CA LEU A 187 -8.28 -18.35 -26.02
C LEU A 187 -7.89 -19.31 -24.89
N THR A 188 -6.96 -20.22 -25.15
CA THR A 188 -6.48 -21.14 -24.11
C THR A 188 -5.46 -20.44 -23.21
N ILE A 189 -5.13 -21.04 -22.06
CA ILE A 189 -4.06 -20.54 -21.17
C ILE A 189 -2.68 -20.46 -21.85
N GLU A 190 -2.48 -21.16 -22.97
CA GLU A 190 -1.25 -21.12 -23.77
C GLU A 190 -1.25 -19.98 -24.80
N ASN A 191 -2.41 -19.38 -25.08
CA ASN A 191 -2.56 -18.29 -26.03
C ASN A 191 -2.31 -16.91 -25.42
N ILE A 192 -2.24 -16.83 -24.09
CA ILE A 192 -2.16 -15.58 -23.33
C ILE A 192 -1.05 -15.71 -22.31
N LEU A 193 -0.13 -14.76 -22.34
CA LEU A 193 0.97 -14.70 -21.39
C LEU A 193 1.07 -13.28 -20.84
N GLY A 194 0.92 -13.11 -19.52
CA GLY A 194 1.20 -11.86 -18.85
C GLY A 194 2.70 -11.62 -18.80
N GLN A 195 3.19 -10.55 -19.41
CA GLN A 195 4.58 -10.11 -19.34
C GLN A 195 4.71 -9.14 -18.17
N LEU A 196 5.57 -9.47 -17.21
CA LEU A 196 5.87 -8.59 -16.08
C LEU A 196 6.93 -7.58 -16.54
N VAL A 197 6.60 -6.29 -16.46
CA VAL A 197 7.46 -5.21 -16.94
C VAL A 197 7.68 -4.20 -15.83
N ASN A 198 8.94 -3.86 -15.60
CA ASN A 198 9.37 -2.85 -14.63
C ASN A 198 10.87 -2.56 -14.80
N THR A 199 11.37 -1.54 -14.11
CA THR A 199 12.81 -1.24 -14.01
C THR A 199 13.58 -2.45 -13.49
N ASN A 200 14.58 -2.89 -14.26
CA ASN A 200 15.35 -4.11 -13.99
C ASN A 200 16.44 -3.91 -12.90
N VAL A 201 16.00 -3.65 -11.67
CA VAL A 201 16.87 -3.62 -10.48
C VAL A 201 17.12 -5.03 -9.95
N LYS A 202 18.28 -5.25 -9.34
CA LYS A 202 18.59 -6.52 -8.68
C LYS A 202 17.93 -6.58 -7.31
N GLN A 203 17.53 -7.76 -6.86
CA GLN A 203 17.19 -7.98 -5.46
C GLN A 203 18.45 -7.80 -4.59
N ALA A 204 18.34 -7.00 -3.52
CA ALA A 204 19.42 -6.77 -2.57
C ALA A 204 19.22 -7.57 -1.28
N GLY A 205 17.98 -7.82 -0.86
CA GLY A 205 17.68 -8.49 0.40
C GLY A 205 16.71 -9.64 0.27
N ASN A 206 16.82 -10.58 1.21
CA ASN A 206 15.88 -11.68 1.37
C ASN A 206 15.47 -11.77 2.84
N PHE A 207 14.18 -11.97 3.09
CA PHE A 207 13.59 -12.14 4.40
C PHE A 207 12.76 -13.43 4.45
N GLU A 208 12.95 -14.21 5.50
CA GLU A 208 12.12 -15.37 5.81
C GLU A 208 12.02 -15.52 7.33
N CYS A 209 10.83 -15.79 7.86
CA CYS A 209 10.63 -16.17 9.26
C CYS A 209 9.56 -17.25 9.42
N SER A 210 9.37 -17.74 10.64
CA SER A 210 8.35 -18.76 10.92
C SER A 210 6.90 -18.26 10.78
N ASN A 211 6.67 -16.93 10.76
CA ASN A 211 5.34 -16.35 10.56
C ASN A 211 5.04 -16.09 9.07
N GLN A 212 4.14 -16.91 8.51
CA GLN A 212 3.77 -16.85 7.10
C GLN A 212 3.10 -15.54 6.67
N LEU A 213 2.45 -14.80 7.59
CA LEU A 213 1.93 -13.48 7.25
C LEU A 213 3.08 -12.53 6.90
N PHE A 214 4.17 -12.54 7.68
CA PHE A 214 5.28 -11.61 7.46
C PHE A 214 6.03 -11.93 6.16
N ASN A 215 6.19 -13.23 5.85
CA ASN A 215 6.72 -13.67 4.56
C ASN A 215 5.84 -13.17 3.40
N THR A 216 4.52 -13.28 3.55
CA THR A 216 3.54 -12.79 2.56
C THR A 216 3.63 -11.27 2.40
N ILE A 217 3.69 -10.50 3.50
CA ILE A 217 3.83 -9.03 3.46
C ILE A 217 5.14 -8.63 2.76
N SER A 218 6.26 -9.30 3.05
CA SER A 218 7.54 -9.02 2.40
C SER A 218 7.47 -9.26 0.89
N ASN A 219 6.87 -10.38 0.47
CA ASN A 219 6.64 -10.69 -0.95
C ASN A 219 5.70 -9.69 -1.63
N HIS A 220 4.61 -9.30 -0.98
CA HIS A 220 3.68 -8.30 -1.50
C HIS A 220 4.33 -6.93 -1.66
N PHE A 221 5.17 -6.51 -0.72
CA PHE A 221 5.93 -5.28 -0.87
C PHE A 221 6.85 -5.34 -2.09
N GLN A 222 7.65 -6.40 -2.25
CA GLN A 222 8.55 -6.53 -3.40
C GLN A 222 7.79 -6.45 -4.73
N LYS A 223 6.68 -7.19 -4.87
CA LYS A 223 5.81 -7.12 -6.05
C LYS A 223 5.26 -5.72 -6.29
N THR A 224 4.75 -5.09 -5.24
CA THR A 224 4.13 -3.75 -5.33
C THR A 224 5.18 -2.69 -5.69
N GLN A 225 6.34 -2.73 -5.05
CA GLN A 225 7.45 -1.81 -5.31
C GLN A 225 7.97 -1.96 -6.73
N LEU A 226 8.24 -3.19 -7.20
CA LEU A 226 8.69 -3.44 -8.57
C LEU A 226 7.64 -3.02 -9.59
N GLY A 227 6.35 -3.35 -9.37
CA GLY A 227 5.27 -2.95 -10.25
C GLY A 227 5.08 -1.44 -10.37
N ASN A 228 5.54 -0.66 -9.38
CA ASN A 228 5.51 0.79 -9.35
C ASN A 228 6.82 1.45 -9.85
N MET A 229 7.78 0.70 -10.36
CA MET A 229 9.05 1.25 -10.83
C MET A 229 9.13 1.21 -12.36
N HIS A 230 8.87 2.36 -12.98
CA HIS A 230 8.89 2.52 -14.43
C HIS A 230 9.65 3.77 -14.85
N GLY A 231 10.43 3.67 -15.92
CA GLY A 231 11.16 4.82 -16.48
C GLY A 231 12.14 5.50 -15.50
N GLY A 232 12.61 4.77 -14.47
CA GLY A 232 13.42 5.34 -13.40
C GLY A 232 12.66 6.27 -12.46
N VAL A 233 11.34 6.08 -12.28
CA VAL A 233 10.48 6.84 -11.37
C VAL A 233 9.71 5.83 -10.48
N PRO A 234 9.70 6.00 -9.14
CA PRO A 234 8.88 5.19 -8.25
C PRO A 234 7.47 5.81 -8.14
N SER A 235 6.48 5.23 -8.80
CA SER A 235 5.10 5.72 -8.76
C SER A 235 4.35 5.36 -7.48
N ASP A 236 3.29 6.11 -7.20
CA ASP A 236 2.26 5.84 -6.19
C ASP A 236 1.45 4.59 -6.51
N CYS A 237 0.91 4.52 -7.72
CA CYS A 237 0.20 3.37 -8.25
C CYS A 237 0.53 3.17 -9.74
N PRO A 238 0.53 1.91 -10.24
CA PRO A 238 1.03 1.63 -11.58
C PRO A 238 -0.03 1.70 -12.68
N HIS A 239 -1.31 1.93 -12.32
CA HIS A 239 -2.44 1.91 -13.24
C HIS A 239 -3.04 3.31 -13.49
N ARG A 240 -3.53 4.02 -12.45
CA ARG A 240 -4.35 5.24 -12.64
C ARG A 240 -3.51 6.52 -12.77
N GLU A 241 -2.65 6.81 -11.80
CA GLU A 241 -1.95 8.09 -11.69
C GLU A 241 -0.53 8.00 -12.24
N ARG A 242 0.22 6.97 -11.81
CA ARG A 242 1.58 6.65 -12.28
C ARG A 242 2.58 7.79 -12.01
N ARG A 243 2.42 8.50 -10.90
CA ARG A 243 3.20 9.70 -10.58
C ARG A 243 4.23 9.39 -9.51
N GLY A 244 5.42 9.95 -9.67
CA GLY A 244 6.48 9.84 -8.67
C GLY A 244 6.20 10.71 -7.44
N TYR A 245 5.22 10.35 -6.62
CA TYR A 245 4.91 11.07 -5.38
C TYR A 245 6.09 10.94 -4.40
N THR A 246 6.62 12.08 -3.98
CA THR A 246 7.85 12.16 -3.20
C THR A 246 7.67 11.66 -1.76
N GLY A 247 6.48 11.82 -1.18
CA GLY A 247 6.10 11.29 0.13
C GLY A 247 6.08 9.76 0.16
N ASP A 248 5.46 9.14 -0.84
CA ASP A 248 5.45 7.68 -1.03
C ASP A 248 6.85 7.12 -1.22
N GLY A 249 7.63 7.76 -2.08
CA GLY A 249 9.00 7.35 -2.34
C GLY A 249 9.89 7.48 -1.10
N GLN A 250 9.79 8.56 -0.32
CA GLN A 250 10.64 8.75 0.87
C GLN A 250 10.26 7.78 2.00
N ILE A 251 8.97 7.57 2.26
CA ILE A 251 8.54 6.68 3.34
C ILE A 251 8.86 5.22 3.03
N ALA A 252 8.79 4.81 1.76
CA ALA A 252 9.17 3.46 1.32
C ALA A 252 10.68 3.28 1.12
N ALA A 253 11.49 4.35 1.13
CA ALA A 253 12.88 4.32 0.67
C ALA A 253 13.76 3.30 1.42
N GLN A 254 13.67 3.24 2.76
CA GLN A 254 14.47 2.29 3.54
C GLN A 254 14.08 0.84 3.21
N ALA A 255 12.78 0.57 3.12
CA ALA A 255 12.27 -0.76 2.75
C ALA A 255 12.74 -1.14 1.34
N ALA A 256 12.66 -0.22 0.38
CA ALA A 256 13.12 -0.45 -0.98
C ALA A 256 14.64 -0.71 -1.04
N ILE A 257 15.45 0.06 -0.30
CA ILE A 257 16.91 -0.14 -0.21
C ILE A 257 17.27 -1.52 0.34
N TYR A 258 16.56 -2.00 1.36
CA TYR A 258 16.81 -3.34 1.88
C TYR A 258 16.43 -4.43 0.89
N ASN A 259 15.33 -4.28 0.15
CA ASN A 259 14.83 -5.33 -0.74
C ASN A 259 15.51 -5.32 -2.12
N LEU A 260 15.89 -4.15 -2.65
CA LEU A 260 16.32 -3.94 -4.05
C LEU A 260 17.60 -3.07 -4.12
N ASP A 261 18.41 -3.26 -5.15
CA ASP A 261 19.54 -2.38 -5.46
C ASP A 261 19.03 -1.06 -6.02
N MET A 262 18.78 -0.12 -5.11
CA MET A 262 18.17 1.17 -5.41
C MET A 262 19.19 2.27 -5.71
N LYS A 263 20.50 2.00 -5.66
CA LYS A 263 21.53 3.04 -5.74
C LYS A 263 21.38 3.87 -7.02
N ALA A 264 21.46 3.21 -8.18
CA ALA A 264 21.36 3.90 -9.47
C ALA A 264 19.97 4.52 -9.72
N PHE A 265 18.92 3.83 -9.27
CA PHE A 265 17.53 4.26 -9.43
C PHE A 265 17.24 5.55 -8.65
N TYR A 266 17.53 5.57 -7.35
CA TYR A 266 17.32 6.77 -6.52
C TYR A 266 18.29 7.90 -6.85
N THR A 267 19.53 7.62 -7.25
CA THR A 267 20.41 8.69 -7.76
C THR A 267 19.81 9.37 -9.00
N LYS A 268 19.15 8.63 -9.89
CA LYS A 268 18.45 9.22 -11.04
C LYS A 268 17.24 10.04 -10.56
N TRP A 269 16.35 9.46 -9.76
CA TRP A 269 15.14 10.15 -9.33
C TRP A 269 15.39 11.37 -8.44
N LEU A 270 16.45 11.38 -7.63
CA LEU A 270 16.90 12.57 -6.91
C LEU A 270 17.29 13.73 -7.83
N ASN A 271 17.80 13.44 -9.03
CA ASN A 271 18.01 14.47 -10.05
C ASN A 271 16.69 14.96 -10.61
N ASP A 272 15.70 14.09 -10.82
CA ASP A 272 14.37 14.51 -11.25
C ASP A 272 13.72 15.43 -10.20
N ILE A 273 13.87 15.13 -8.90
CA ILE A 273 13.40 16.00 -7.80
C ILE A 273 14.14 17.34 -7.83
N ALA A 274 15.46 17.32 -8.03
CA ALA A 274 16.27 18.53 -8.15
C ALA A 274 15.87 19.40 -9.36
N ASP A 275 15.59 18.77 -10.50
CA ASP A 275 15.17 19.43 -11.74
C ASP A 275 13.74 19.98 -11.62
N ALA A 276 12.88 19.33 -10.83
CA ALA A 276 11.52 19.79 -10.54
C ALA A 276 11.47 20.89 -9.45
N GLN A 277 12.53 21.05 -8.63
CA GLN A 277 12.59 22.06 -7.58
C GLN A 277 12.48 23.46 -8.19
N ASP A 278 11.59 24.28 -7.63
CA ASP A 278 11.46 25.67 -8.03
C ASP A 278 12.74 26.45 -7.69
N SER A 279 13.40 26.96 -8.73
CA SER A 279 14.74 27.52 -8.59
C SER A 279 14.79 28.86 -7.83
N GLU A 280 13.66 29.57 -7.74
CA GLU A 280 13.52 30.89 -7.12
C GLU A 280 13.14 30.77 -5.64
N THR A 281 12.09 30.01 -5.35
CA THR A 281 11.51 29.85 -4.02
C THR A 281 12.17 28.75 -3.21
N GLY A 282 12.72 27.72 -3.87
CA GLY A 282 13.22 26.50 -3.25
C GLY A 282 12.17 25.44 -2.97
N TYR A 283 10.90 25.69 -3.35
CA TYR A 283 9.81 24.72 -3.22
C TYR A 283 10.12 23.42 -3.95
N VAL A 284 9.90 22.29 -3.28
CA VAL A 284 10.01 20.95 -3.87
C VAL A 284 8.60 20.43 -4.15
N PRO A 285 8.24 20.16 -5.41
CA PRO A 285 6.98 19.53 -5.78
C PRO A 285 6.69 18.21 -5.08
N TYR A 286 5.39 17.92 -4.90
CA TYR A 286 4.92 16.67 -4.29
C TYR A 286 5.04 15.45 -5.22
N THR A 287 5.19 15.70 -6.51
CA THR A 287 5.54 14.68 -7.50
C THR A 287 6.80 15.12 -8.24
N ALA A 288 7.58 14.16 -8.72
CA ALA A 288 8.73 14.42 -9.60
C ALA A 288 8.84 13.25 -10.61
N PRO A 289 9.04 13.51 -11.91
CA PRO A 289 9.45 14.78 -12.54
C PRO A 289 8.31 15.78 -12.83
N TYR A 290 7.05 15.40 -12.61
CA TYR A 290 5.88 16.24 -12.89
C TYR A 290 5.50 17.09 -11.69
N HIS A 291 4.95 18.29 -11.87
CA HIS A 291 4.37 19.06 -10.77
C HIS A 291 2.84 18.94 -10.78
N SER A 292 2.30 17.97 -10.05
CA SER A 292 0.85 17.72 -9.93
C SER A 292 0.52 16.91 -8.66
N GLY A 293 -0.77 16.77 -8.33
CA GLY A 293 -1.22 15.93 -7.20
C GLY A 293 -1.18 16.61 -5.84
N GLY A 294 -1.72 15.92 -4.83
CA GLY A 294 -1.72 16.37 -3.44
C GLY A 294 -0.40 16.07 -2.72
N GLY A 295 -0.15 16.72 -1.59
CA GLY A 295 1.03 16.44 -0.77
C GLY A 295 1.18 17.40 0.40
N GLY A 296 2.40 17.63 0.83
CA GLY A 296 2.70 18.56 1.92
C GLY A 296 4.20 18.59 2.24
N ILE A 297 4.56 19.15 3.39
CA ILE A 297 5.97 19.24 3.80
C ILE A 297 6.64 17.87 3.81
N ALA A 298 6.00 16.84 4.35
CA ALA A 298 6.55 15.49 4.37
C ALA A 298 6.84 14.88 2.99
N TRP A 299 6.23 15.38 1.90
CA TRP A 299 6.57 15.02 0.52
C TRP A 299 7.85 15.73 0.08
N GLY A 300 7.94 17.05 0.30
CA GLY A 300 9.14 17.84 -0.02
C GLY A 300 10.38 17.40 0.78
N SER A 301 10.20 16.92 2.01
CA SER A 301 11.27 16.36 2.87
C SER A 301 12.02 15.20 2.22
N ALA A 302 11.45 14.54 1.19
CA ALA A 302 12.15 13.54 0.39
C ALA A 302 13.51 14.04 -0.13
N TYR A 303 13.62 15.35 -0.44
CA TYR A 303 14.84 15.94 -0.97
C TYR A 303 15.96 16.12 0.09
N ILE A 304 15.68 15.85 1.36
CA ILE A 304 16.67 15.80 2.46
C ILE A 304 16.82 14.37 2.97
N ILE A 305 15.70 13.69 3.25
CA ILE A 305 15.65 12.35 3.85
C ILE A 305 16.27 11.30 2.92
N MET A 306 15.94 11.30 1.62
CA MET A 306 16.45 10.26 0.72
C MET A 306 17.95 10.39 0.46
N PRO A 307 18.54 11.58 0.22
CA PRO A 307 19.99 11.73 0.17
C PRO A 307 20.70 11.26 1.45
N TRP A 308 20.12 11.53 2.62
CA TRP A 308 20.63 11.00 3.89
C TRP A 308 20.64 9.46 3.90
N TYR A 309 19.58 8.80 3.44
CA TYR A 309 19.56 7.35 3.31
C TYR A 309 20.56 6.84 2.28
N MET A 310 20.77 7.54 1.16
CA MET A 310 21.78 7.15 0.17
C MET A 310 23.19 7.19 0.76
N TYR A 311 23.49 8.19 1.60
CA TYR A 311 24.73 8.23 2.37
C TYR A 311 24.80 7.09 3.39
N LEU A 312 23.78 6.95 4.25
CA LEU A 312 23.80 6.00 5.35
C LEU A 312 23.91 4.53 4.89
N TYR A 313 23.17 4.15 3.86
CA TYR A 313 23.08 2.76 3.41
C TYR A 313 24.10 2.39 2.33
N TYR A 314 24.52 3.33 1.47
CA TYR A 314 25.50 3.05 0.39
C TYR A 314 26.86 3.73 0.58
N GLY A 315 27.03 4.56 1.61
CA GLY A 315 28.26 5.34 1.83
C GLY A 315 28.46 6.46 0.80
N ASP A 316 27.41 6.87 0.08
CA ASP A 316 27.53 7.78 -1.05
C ASP A 316 27.48 9.25 -0.62
N LYS A 317 28.64 9.77 -0.19
CA LYS A 317 28.80 11.19 0.15
C LYS A 317 28.56 12.13 -1.04
N SER A 318 28.78 11.67 -2.28
CA SER A 318 28.67 12.52 -3.47
C SER A 318 27.23 12.99 -3.74
N VAL A 319 26.24 12.18 -3.32
CA VAL A 319 24.82 12.57 -3.40
C VAL A 319 24.54 13.74 -2.46
N LEU A 320 25.10 13.74 -1.25
CA LEU A 320 24.96 14.87 -0.33
C LEU A 320 25.60 16.13 -0.92
N GLU A 321 26.84 16.03 -1.39
CA GLU A 321 27.59 17.15 -1.99
C GLU A 321 26.84 17.78 -3.17
N LYS A 322 26.33 16.94 -4.07
CA LYS A 322 25.60 17.38 -5.27
C LYS A 322 24.33 18.15 -4.94
N HIS A 323 23.55 17.65 -3.97
CA HIS A 323 22.20 18.16 -3.71
C HIS A 323 22.13 19.19 -2.56
N TYR A 324 23.23 19.39 -1.81
CA TYR A 324 23.24 20.25 -0.62
C TYR A 324 22.72 21.67 -0.87
N THR A 325 23.08 22.29 -2.00
CA THR A 325 22.59 23.63 -2.34
C THR A 325 21.07 23.67 -2.50
N GLY A 326 20.49 22.63 -3.12
CA GLY A 326 19.04 22.50 -3.28
C GLY A 326 18.33 22.24 -1.94
N MET A 327 18.93 21.42 -1.07
CA MET A 327 18.42 21.18 0.30
C MET A 327 18.35 22.48 1.10
N LYS A 328 19.39 23.33 1.02
CA LYS A 328 19.39 24.64 1.71
C LYS A 328 18.29 25.57 1.20
N LYS A 329 18.04 25.57 -0.11
CA LYS A 329 16.92 26.33 -0.69
C LYS A 329 15.58 25.82 -0.18
N TYR A 330 15.41 24.50 -0.05
CA TYR A 330 14.19 23.93 0.51
C TYR A 330 13.99 24.31 1.99
N ILE A 331 15.04 24.26 2.82
CA ILE A 331 14.95 24.75 4.21
C ILE A 331 14.62 26.24 4.27
N HIS A 332 15.16 27.04 3.35
CA HIS A 332 14.80 28.46 3.25
C HIS A 332 13.32 28.66 2.90
N TYR A 333 12.79 27.86 1.96
CA TYR A 333 11.36 27.83 1.64
C TYR A 333 10.51 27.51 2.88
N LEU A 334 10.84 26.43 3.61
CA LEU A 334 10.12 26.05 4.84
C LEU A 334 10.20 27.11 5.93
N LYS A 335 11.34 27.78 6.07
CA LYS A 335 11.50 28.90 7.00
C LYS A 335 10.52 30.04 6.70
N ASN A 336 10.25 30.33 5.43
CA ASN A 336 9.28 31.35 5.02
C ASN A 336 7.82 30.92 5.26
N MET A 337 7.55 29.63 5.38
CA MET A 337 6.26 29.08 5.83
C MET A 337 6.13 29.01 7.35
N SER A 338 7.23 29.13 8.09
CA SER A 338 7.21 29.07 9.55
C SER A 338 6.75 30.39 10.18
N ASN A 339 5.95 30.29 11.23
CA ASN A 339 5.53 31.45 12.02
C ASN A 339 6.67 32.00 12.87
N LYS A 340 6.44 33.13 13.56
CA LYS A 340 7.44 33.79 14.43
C LYS A 340 8.02 32.89 15.53
N ASP A 341 7.23 31.91 15.99
CA ASP A 341 7.63 30.97 17.05
C ASP A 341 8.51 29.83 16.49
N GLY A 342 8.56 29.66 15.17
CA GLY A 342 9.40 28.68 14.47
C GLY A 342 8.67 27.38 14.13
N LEU A 343 7.34 27.41 14.00
CA LEU A 343 6.51 26.27 13.61
C LEU A 343 5.91 26.50 12.22
N ILE A 344 5.75 25.42 11.45
CA ILE A 344 4.93 25.42 10.24
C ILE A 344 3.47 25.57 10.67
N TYR A 345 2.70 26.43 10.01
CA TYR A 345 1.36 26.80 10.47
C TYR A 345 0.45 27.19 9.29
N ASP A 346 -0.85 26.88 9.41
CA ASP A 346 -1.90 27.19 8.43
C ASP A 346 -1.62 26.61 7.04
N VAL A 347 -1.13 25.37 6.99
CA VAL A 347 -0.80 24.70 5.73
C VAL A 347 -1.97 23.92 5.14
N LYS A 348 -2.00 23.84 3.81
CA LYS A 348 -2.92 22.98 3.05
C LYS A 348 -2.19 21.72 2.62
N ASP A 349 -1.87 20.88 3.61
CA ASP A 349 -1.09 19.65 3.45
C ASP A 349 -1.96 18.41 3.71
N LEU A 350 -1.58 17.28 3.12
CA LEU A 350 -2.21 15.98 3.38
C LEU A 350 -1.93 15.41 4.78
N GLY A 351 -0.95 15.96 5.51
CA GLY A 351 -0.64 15.54 6.88
C GLY A 351 -0.31 14.05 6.99
N GLU A 352 -0.98 13.37 7.93
CA GLU A 352 -0.92 11.91 8.07
C GLU A 352 -1.98 11.27 7.15
N TRP A 353 -1.62 11.01 5.91
CA TRP A 353 -2.52 10.48 4.87
C TRP A 353 -3.09 9.09 5.19
N VAL A 354 -4.39 8.90 4.95
CA VAL A 354 -5.16 7.63 5.04
C VAL A 354 -5.05 6.83 6.35
N PRO A 355 -5.27 7.44 7.52
CA PRO A 355 -5.45 6.67 8.74
C PRO A 355 -6.73 5.82 8.62
N PRO A 356 -6.85 4.71 9.37
CA PRO A 356 -8.00 3.80 9.23
C PRO A 356 -9.33 4.40 9.69
N THR A 357 -9.32 5.56 10.37
CA THR A 357 -10.52 6.25 10.84
C THR A 357 -10.45 7.76 10.63
N PRO A 358 -11.58 8.46 10.40
CA PRO A 358 -11.62 9.87 9.97
C PRO A 358 -11.07 10.93 10.95
N THR A 359 -10.69 10.56 12.18
CA THR A 359 -10.19 11.50 13.19
C THR A 359 -8.69 11.73 13.01
N GLU A 360 -8.29 12.72 12.23
CA GLU A 360 -6.88 12.87 11.83
C GLU A 360 -6.06 13.81 12.73
N ILE A 361 -4.73 13.61 12.70
CA ILE A 361 -3.80 14.54 13.34
C ILE A 361 -3.75 15.84 12.52
N PRO A 362 -3.76 17.03 13.13
CA PRO A 362 -3.65 18.28 12.39
C PRO A 362 -2.43 18.33 11.48
N ALA A 363 -2.59 18.76 10.23
CA ALA A 363 -1.49 18.84 9.26
C ALA A 363 -0.31 19.68 9.76
N ASP A 364 -0.58 20.84 10.36
CA ASP A 364 0.45 21.70 11.00
C ASP A 364 1.35 20.97 12.00
N PHE A 365 0.79 19.99 12.74
CA PHE A 365 1.55 19.18 13.68
C PHE A 365 2.55 18.28 12.93
N VAL A 366 2.08 17.56 11.91
CA VAL A 366 2.92 16.67 11.10
C VAL A 366 3.99 17.48 10.37
N SER A 367 3.60 18.57 9.71
CA SER A 367 4.51 19.44 8.96
C SER A 367 5.54 20.13 9.86
N SER A 368 5.19 20.53 11.08
CA SER A 368 6.16 21.05 12.05
C SER A 368 7.12 19.99 12.57
N ALA A 369 6.66 18.73 12.73
CA ALA A 369 7.52 17.63 13.14
C ALA A 369 8.54 17.28 12.04
N TYR A 370 8.09 17.21 10.77
CA TYR A 370 8.97 17.01 9.62
C TYR A 370 9.93 18.18 9.41
N TYR A 371 9.50 19.43 9.61
CA TYR A 371 10.41 20.57 9.52
C TYR A 371 11.55 20.50 10.55
N TYR A 372 11.27 20.08 11.80
CA TYR A 372 12.33 19.81 12.77
C TYR A 372 13.25 18.69 12.30
N TYR A 373 12.69 17.59 11.79
CA TYR A 373 13.47 16.44 11.34
C TYR A 373 14.40 16.81 10.17
N ASP A 374 13.90 17.57 9.19
CA ASP A 374 14.68 18.11 8.08
C ASP A 374 15.82 19.00 8.56
N LEU A 375 15.57 19.88 9.54
CA LEU A 375 16.59 20.72 10.17
C LEU A 375 17.67 19.89 10.89
N SER A 376 17.27 18.82 11.59
CA SER A 376 18.20 17.91 12.26
C SER A 376 19.05 17.10 11.29
N LEU A 377 18.48 16.65 10.17
CA LEU A 377 19.22 15.93 9.14
C LEU A 377 20.17 16.86 8.37
N ILE A 378 19.71 18.04 7.94
CA ILE A 378 20.58 18.96 7.20
C ILE A 378 21.72 19.51 8.06
N ALA A 379 21.53 19.63 9.38
CA ALA A 379 22.61 19.96 10.30
C ALA A 379 23.70 18.87 10.32
N GLN A 380 23.31 17.59 10.39
CA GLN A 380 24.24 16.46 10.30
C GLN A 380 24.93 16.39 8.93
N ILE A 381 24.18 16.62 7.85
CA ILE A 381 24.75 16.69 6.50
C ILE A 381 25.78 17.82 6.42
N ALA A 382 25.48 19.01 6.95
CA ALA A 382 26.39 20.14 6.99
C ALA A 382 27.71 19.79 7.70
N GLU A 383 27.64 19.07 8.83
CA GLU A 383 28.83 18.59 9.54
C GLU A 383 29.68 17.63 8.69
N ILE A 384 29.04 16.64 8.04
CA ILE A 384 29.71 15.68 7.15
C ILE A 384 30.40 16.38 5.97
N LEU A 385 29.80 17.46 5.46
CA LEU A 385 30.35 18.27 4.37
C LEU A 385 31.38 19.31 4.83
N GLY A 386 31.55 19.52 6.14
CA GLY A 386 32.46 20.52 6.71
C GLY A 386 31.90 21.95 6.72
N GLU A 387 30.59 22.11 6.52
CA GLU A 387 29.87 23.38 6.46
C GLU A 387 29.47 23.85 7.88
N ASN A 388 30.48 24.15 8.70
CA ASN A 388 30.32 24.38 10.15
C ASN A 388 29.35 25.52 10.50
N SER A 389 29.33 26.61 9.73
CA SER A 389 28.40 27.73 9.97
C SER A 389 26.95 27.32 9.73
N ASP A 390 26.71 26.50 8.71
CA ASP A 390 25.38 26.00 8.37
C ASP A 390 24.94 24.97 9.41
N ASN A 391 25.84 24.07 9.86
CA ASN A 391 25.56 23.15 10.97
C ASN A 391 25.11 23.91 12.23
N GLU A 392 25.84 24.93 12.65
CA GLU A 392 25.49 25.72 13.84
C GLU A 392 24.13 26.43 13.66
N ALA A 393 23.92 27.07 12.50
CA ALA A 393 22.68 27.79 12.21
C ALA A 393 21.46 26.86 12.19
N PHE A 394 21.55 25.70 11.52
CA PHE A 394 20.46 24.73 11.47
C PHE A 394 20.18 24.12 12.84
N ASN A 395 21.19 23.81 13.65
CA ASN A 395 21.02 23.35 15.03
C ASN A 395 20.31 24.38 15.92
N GLN A 396 20.62 25.67 15.76
CA GLN A 396 19.93 26.74 16.48
C GLN A 396 18.44 26.84 16.10
N ILE A 397 18.11 26.74 14.80
CA ILE A 397 16.73 26.74 14.32
C ILE A 397 16.00 25.50 14.83
N ALA A 398 16.59 24.31 14.70
CA ALA A 398 16.03 23.05 15.18
C ALA A 398 15.69 23.13 16.68
N LYS A 399 16.60 23.66 17.50
CA LYS A 399 16.37 23.87 18.94
C LYS A 399 15.17 24.79 19.19
N LYS A 400 15.06 25.92 18.48
CA LYS A 400 13.92 26.84 18.58
C LYS A 400 12.60 26.14 18.21
N THR A 401 12.59 25.42 17.08
CA THR A 401 11.42 24.66 16.61
C THR A 401 11.01 23.60 17.61
N ARG A 402 11.93 22.82 18.19
CA ARG A 402 11.64 21.83 19.25
C ARG A 402 11.01 22.47 20.48
N THR A 403 11.53 23.61 20.94
CA THR A 403 10.94 24.32 22.08
C THR A 403 9.52 24.78 21.78
N ALA A 404 9.30 25.37 20.61
CA ALA A 404 7.97 25.82 20.19
C ALA A 404 6.99 24.66 20.02
N PHE A 405 7.44 23.54 19.45
CA PHE A 405 6.64 22.35 19.21
C PHE A 405 6.13 21.76 20.52
N ASN A 406 7.03 21.54 21.48
CA ASN A 406 6.65 21.02 22.79
C ASN A 406 5.73 21.97 23.54
N LYS A 407 5.99 23.29 23.51
CA LYS A 407 5.10 24.27 24.12
C LYS A 407 3.68 24.23 23.53
N ARG A 408 3.55 23.97 22.23
CA ARG A 408 2.27 24.01 21.52
C ARG A 408 1.48 22.70 21.59
N TYR A 409 2.18 21.56 21.61
CA TYR A 409 1.57 20.26 21.36
C TYR A 409 1.77 19.21 22.47
N LEU A 410 2.78 19.34 23.34
CA LEU A 410 2.91 18.45 24.50
C LEU A 410 1.91 18.87 25.57
N ASN A 411 1.02 17.96 25.96
CA ASN A 411 0.24 18.11 27.17
C ASN A 411 0.93 17.32 28.29
N SER A 412 1.48 18.06 29.26
CA SER A 412 2.22 17.49 30.39
C SER A 412 1.33 16.84 31.45
N GLU A 413 0.02 17.11 31.46
CA GLU A 413 -0.92 16.51 32.42
C GLU A 413 -1.30 15.08 32.00
N ASN A 414 -1.47 14.86 30.70
CA ASN A 414 -1.81 13.54 30.15
C ASN A 414 -0.62 12.80 29.51
N ASN A 415 0.57 13.40 29.51
CA ASN A 415 1.79 12.88 28.87
C ASN A 415 1.54 12.43 27.43
N SER A 416 0.89 13.29 26.65
CA SER A 416 0.49 13.00 25.27
C SER A 416 0.65 14.22 24.39
N TYR A 417 0.84 13.97 23.10
CA TYR A 417 0.83 15.01 22.08
C TYR A 417 -0.50 15.08 21.35
N SER A 418 -0.89 16.28 20.91
CA SER A 418 -2.05 16.53 20.04
C SER A 418 -3.31 15.78 20.55
N ILE A 419 -3.95 14.97 19.70
CA ILE A 419 -5.15 14.17 20.00
C ILE A 419 -4.85 12.80 20.65
N GLY A 420 -3.59 12.48 20.94
CA GLY A 420 -3.18 11.28 21.66
C GLY A 420 -3.30 9.94 20.93
N ARG A 421 -3.49 9.94 19.61
CA ARG A 421 -3.39 8.73 18.76
C ARG A 421 -1.94 8.22 18.64
N GLN A 422 -1.72 7.06 18.00
CA GLN A 422 -0.36 6.52 17.84
C GLN A 422 0.55 7.51 17.13
N GLY A 423 0.16 7.99 15.94
CA GLY A 423 0.95 8.95 15.15
C GLY A 423 1.33 10.20 15.95
N ALA A 424 0.41 10.71 16.78
CA ALA A 424 0.61 11.93 17.55
C ALA A 424 1.74 11.80 18.57
N ASN A 425 1.85 10.64 19.21
CA ASN A 425 2.93 10.36 20.14
C ASN A 425 4.20 9.83 19.44
N VAL A 426 4.03 9.16 18.30
CA VAL A 426 5.11 8.53 17.54
C VAL A 426 6.00 9.55 16.83
N PHE A 427 5.45 10.53 16.08
CA PHE A 427 6.28 11.53 15.39
C PHE A 427 7.30 12.21 16.31
N PRO A 428 6.91 12.75 17.48
CA PRO A 428 7.88 13.39 18.35
C PRO A 428 8.85 12.41 19.03
N LEU A 429 8.47 11.15 19.27
CA LEU A 429 9.36 10.12 19.80
C LEU A 429 10.38 9.63 18.75
N ALA A 430 9.96 9.53 17.49
CA ALA A 430 10.78 9.10 16.36
C ALA A 430 11.79 10.18 15.98
N PHE A 431 11.35 11.44 15.91
CA PHE A 431 12.20 12.56 15.54
C PHE A 431 12.91 13.20 16.73
N ASP A 432 12.96 12.56 17.90
CA ASP A 432 13.65 13.06 19.11
C ASP A 432 13.22 14.50 19.54
N LEU A 433 11.95 14.84 19.32
CA LEU A 433 11.35 16.10 19.77
C LEU A 433 11.00 16.09 21.27
N VAL A 434 10.64 14.93 21.83
CA VAL A 434 10.20 14.82 23.24
C VAL A 434 11.32 15.25 24.20
N PRO A 435 11.06 16.10 25.21
CA PRO A 435 12.05 16.38 26.25
C PRO A 435 12.40 15.10 27.02
N THR A 436 13.67 14.92 27.37
CA THR A 436 14.21 13.65 27.88
C THR A 436 13.44 13.12 29.09
N GLU A 437 12.98 14.00 29.98
CA GLU A 437 12.21 13.70 31.18
C GLU A 437 10.79 13.18 30.89
N TYR A 438 10.21 13.52 29.74
CA TYR A 438 8.87 13.09 29.33
C TYR A 438 8.87 11.82 28.48
N ILE A 439 10.03 11.40 27.94
CA ILE A 439 10.12 10.21 27.07
C ILE A 439 9.47 8.98 27.70
N PRO A 440 9.79 8.57 28.96
CA PRO A 440 9.19 7.36 29.53
C PRO A 440 7.67 7.46 29.67
N ALA A 441 7.14 8.64 30.03
CA ALA A 441 5.72 8.84 30.26
C ALA A 441 4.93 8.88 28.94
N VAL A 442 5.43 9.60 27.94
CA VAL A 442 4.82 9.65 26.59
C VAL A 442 4.85 8.27 25.92
N PHE A 443 5.96 7.56 26.04
CA PHE A 443 6.04 6.18 25.55
C PHE A 443 5.05 5.27 26.26
N LYS A 444 4.88 5.41 27.58
CA LYS A 444 3.89 4.63 28.32
C LYS A 444 2.45 4.94 27.87
N THR A 445 2.14 6.20 27.56
CA THR A 445 0.85 6.58 26.98
C THR A 445 0.62 5.89 25.62
N LEU A 446 1.63 5.84 24.75
CA LEU A 446 1.57 5.13 23.48
C LEU A 446 1.33 3.62 23.67
N GLU A 447 2.06 2.96 24.58
CA GLU A 447 1.85 1.54 24.91
C GLU A 447 0.40 1.28 25.33
N ASN A 448 -0.10 2.08 26.29
CA ASN A 448 -1.44 1.93 26.82
C ASN A 448 -2.50 2.17 25.72
N HIS A 449 -2.30 3.14 24.84
CA HIS A 449 -3.21 3.39 23.72
C HIS A 449 -3.29 2.17 22.78
N ILE A 450 -2.15 1.55 22.46
CA ILE A 450 -2.12 0.34 21.64
C ILE A 450 -2.81 -0.84 22.34
N GLU A 451 -2.44 -1.11 23.59
CA GLU A 451 -2.94 -2.29 24.33
C GLU A 451 -4.42 -2.15 24.71
N ILE A 452 -4.87 -0.95 25.07
CA ILE A 452 -6.18 -0.72 25.68
C ILE A 452 -7.18 -0.14 24.67
N ASN A 453 -6.80 0.90 23.91
CA ASN A 453 -7.72 1.64 23.06
C ASN A 453 -7.84 1.02 21.67
N THR A 454 -6.72 0.66 21.03
CA THR A 454 -6.73 0.04 19.69
C THR A 454 -6.65 -1.48 19.73
N LYS A 455 -6.47 -2.07 20.91
CA LYS A 455 -6.39 -3.54 21.11
C LYS A 455 -5.39 -4.21 20.17
N GLY A 456 -4.22 -3.59 19.99
CA GLY A 456 -3.15 -4.11 19.16
C GLY A 456 -3.31 -3.84 17.67
N HIS A 457 -4.15 -2.89 17.25
CA HIS A 457 -4.33 -2.48 15.85
C HIS A 457 -3.64 -1.16 15.54
N PHE A 458 -3.28 -0.96 14.26
CA PHE A 458 -2.81 0.33 13.76
C PHE A 458 -3.92 1.37 13.84
N ASP A 459 -3.55 2.59 14.19
CA ASP A 459 -4.43 3.75 14.04
C ASP A 459 -3.75 4.89 13.28
N THR A 460 -2.62 4.59 12.63
CA THR A 460 -1.79 5.51 11.85
C THR A 460 -2.14 5.49 10.36
N GLY A 461 -1.87 6.62 9.71
CA GLY A 461 -1.80 6.71 8.26
C GLY A 461 -0.38 6.43 7.75
N MET A 462 -0.15 6.62 6.45
CA MET A 462 1.09 6.31 5.75
C MET A 462 2.35 6.74 6.52
N MET A 463 2.36 8.00 6.98
CA MET A 463 3.55 8.60 7.58
C MET A 463 3.89 8.02 8.96
N GLY A 464 2.89 7.71 9.79
CA GLY A 464 3.11 7.22 11.16
C GLY A 464 3.37 5.70 11.24
N THR A 465 2.88 4.93 10.28
CA THR A 465 2.91 3.46 10.28
C THR A 465 4.31 2.83 10.41
N PRO A 466 5.36 3.23 9.68
CA PRO A 466 6.68 2.66 9.90
C PRO A 466 7.29 3.11 11.23
N TYR A 467 7.12 4.39 11.60
CA TYR A 467 7.72 4.95 12.81
C TYR A 467 7.13 4.36 14.10
N VAL A 468 5.87 3.91 14.13
CA VAL A 468 5.33 3.25 15.34
C VAL A 468 6.10 1.96 15.63
N LEU A 469 6.46 1.19 14.60
CA LEU A 469 7.24 -0.04 14.76
C LEU A 469 8.67 0.26 15.22
N GLU A 470 9.29 1.29 14.64
CA GLU A 470 10.62 1.77 15.03
C GLU A 470 10.65 2.22 16.50
N VAL A 471 9.73 3.11 16.90
CA VAL A 471 9.63 3.65 18.26
C VAL A 471 9.39 2.53 19.27
N LEU A 472 8.43 1.65 19.03
CA LEU A 472 8.18 0.49 19.91
C LEU A 472 9.44 -0.35 20.08
N THR A 473 10.18 -0.61 19.01
CA THR A 473 11.41 -1.42 19.06
C THR A 473 12.55 -0.70 19.78
N LYS A 474 12.76 0.59 19.49
CA LYS A 474 13.76 1.46 20.13
C LYS A 474 13.62 1.46 21.65
N TYR A 475 12.38 1.45 22.15
CA TYR A 475 12.06 1.46 23.58
C TYR A 475 11.74 0.06 24.16
N GLY A 476 12.11 -1.02 23.48
CA GLY A 476 12.08 -2.38 24.03
C GLY A 476 10.70 -3.04 24.08
N ARG A 477 9.79 -2.64 23.18
CA ARG A 477 8.48 -3.24 22.93
C ARG A 477 8.34 -3.81 21.51
N ALA A 478 9.36 -4.52 21.04
CA ALA A 478 9.27 -5.23 19.77
C ALA A 478 8.12 -6.27 19.74
N ASP A 479 7.65 -6.74 20.90
CA ASP A 479 6.44 -7.55 21.06
C ASP A 479 5.16 -6.83 20.62
N LEU A 480 5.05 -5.52 20.86
CA LEU A 480 3.92 -4.72 20.38
C LEU A 480 4.05 -4.39 18.89
N ALA A 481 5.26 -4.16 18.39
CA ALA A 481 5.48 -4.02 16.95
C ALA A 481 5.06 -5.31 16.21
N TYR A 482 5.44 -6.49 16.75
CA TYR A 482 4.96 -7.78 16.28
C TYR A 482 3.42 -7.88 16.38
N THR A 483 2.84 -7.47 17.50
CA THR A 483 1.37 -7.48 17.70
C THR A 483 0.64 -6.73 16.59
N LEU A 484 1.04 -5.48 16.32
CA LEU A 484 0.45 -4.64 15.26
C LEU A 484 0.55 -5.30 13.88
N MET A 485 1.73 -5.84 13.56
CA MET A 485 1.98 -6.51 12.27
C MET A 485 1.26 -7.85 12.12
N ASN A 486 0.92 -8.51 13.24
CA ASN A 486 0.36 -9.85 13.24
C ASN A 486 -1.16 -9.90 13.46
N GLN A 487 -1.87 -8.77 13.46
CA GLN A 487 -3.34 -8.79 13.46
C GLN A 487 -3.90 -9.44 12.18
N ARG A 488 -5.16 -9.90 12.26
CA ARG A 488 -5.87 -10.57 11.14
C ARG A 488 -7.17 -9.88 10.76
N ASP A 489 -7.61 -8.94 11.58
CA ASP A 489 -8.84 -8.18 11.42
C ASP A 489 -8.57 -6.69 11.22
N PHE A 490 -9.63 -5.92 10.96
CA PHE A 490 -9.49 -4.54 10.52
C PHE A 490 -9.13 -3.62 11.71
N PRO A 491 -8.19 -2.68 11.55
CA PRO A 491 -7.29 -2.46 10.41
C PRO A 491 -5.96 -3.22 10.54
N SER A 492 -5.62 -4.04 9.55
CA SER A 492 -4.31 -4.71 9.51
C SER A 492 -3.94 -5.22 8.11
N PHE A 493 -2.66 -5.49 7.89
CA PHE A 493 -2.21 -6.20 6.68
C PHE A 493 -2.82 -7.60 6.57
N GLY A 494 -3.00 -8.28 7.71
CA GLY A 494 -3.67 -9.58 7.76
C GLY A 494 -5.10 -9.50 7.24
N TYR A 495 -5.84 -8.44 7.58
CA TYR A 495 -7.20 -8.22 7.07
C TYR A 495 -7.25 -8.12 5.54
N ASN A 496 -6.31 -7.40 4.92
CA ASN A 496 -6.26 -7.30 3.46
C ASN A 496 -5.91 -8.65 2.82
N ILE A 497 -4.93 -9.37 3.38
CA ILE A 497 -4.47 -10.67 2.87
C ILE A 497 -5.55 -11.75 3.01
N GLU A 498 -6.29 -11.79 4.13
CA GLU A 498 -7.42 -12.72 4.31
C GLU A 498 -8.59 -12.42 3.35
N ARG A 499 -8.61 -11.23 2.74
CA ARG A 499 -9.55 -10.81 1.68
C ARG A 499 -9.00 -10.99 0.27
N GLY A 500 -7.86 -11.66 0.13
CA GLY A 500 -7.28 -12.03 -1.15
C GLY A 500 -6.34 -10.99 -1.76
N ALA A 501 -5.86 -10.00 -0.99
CA ALA A 501 -4.82 -9.10 -1.45
C ALA A 501 -3.58 -9.88 -1.94
N THR A 502 -3.08 -9.55 -3.13
CA THR A 502 -1.86 -10.15 -3.72
C THR A 502 -0.70 -9.16 -3.88
N THR A 503 -0.98 -7.90 -3.55
CA THR A 503 -0.10 -6.73 -3.48
C THR A 503 -0.53 -5.89 -2.26
N LEU A 504 0.14 -4.78 -1.99
CA LEU A 504 -0.24 -3.86 -0.92
C LEU A 504 -1.25 -2.83 -1.42
N TRP A 505 -2.25 -2.54 -0.60
CA TRP A 505 -3.34 -1.60 -0.93
C TRP A 505 -3.04 -0.19 -0.46
N GLU A 506 -3.68 0.79 -1.09
CA GLU A 506 -3.57 2.21 -0.75
C GLU A 506 -4.30 2.58 0.54
N THR A 507 -5.44 1.94 0.83
CA THR A 507 -6.21 2.20 2.04
C THR A 507 -6.41 0.92 2.85
N TRP A 508 -6.51 1.06 4.17
CA TRP A 508 -6.79 -0.08 5.07
C TRP A 508 -8.07 -0.83 4.72
N THR A 509 -9.07 -0.13 4.18
CA THR A 509 -10.36 -0.67 3.75
C THR A 509 -10.31 -1.35 2.37
N GLY A 510 -9.33 -1.02 1.52
CA GLY A 510 -9.21 -1.55 0.17
C GLY A 510 -10.19 -0.96 -0.84
N ASN A 511 -10.69 0.26 -0.62
CA ASN A 511 -11.62 0.93 -1.53
C ASN A 511 -10.93 1.73 -2.64
N GLU A 512 -9.60 1.90 -2.56
CA GLU A 512 -8.80 2.61 -3.57
C GLU A 512 -7.84 1.64 -4.28
N SER A 513 -6.66 2.09 -4.73
CA SER A 513 -5.69 1.27 -5.48
C SER A 513 -5.31 0.01 -4.70
N HIS A 514 -5.24 -1.12 -5.41
CA HIS A 514 -4.79 -2.40 -4.83
C HIS A 514 -3.29 -2.64 -5.07
N SER A 515 -2.53 -1.63 -5.50
CA SER A 515 -1.08 -1.70 -5.70
C SER A 515 -0.37 -0.38 -5.36
N HIS A 516 -0.17 -0.12 -4.06
CA HIS A 516 0.46 1.09 -3.52
C HIS A 516 1.63 0.76 -2.57
N PRO A 517 2.85 1.30 -2.77
CA PRO A 517 4.04 0.84 -2.05
C PRO A 517 4.15 1.37 -0.61
N MET A 518 3.45 2.45 -0.27
CA MET A 518 3.71 3.25 0.94
C MET A 518 3.59 2.48 2.27
N PHE A 519 2.56 1.65 2.43
CA PHE A 519 2.38 0.82 3.63
C PHE A 519 3.39 -0.33 3.71
N GLY A 520 4.11 -0.61 2.62
CA GLY A 520 5.21 -1.57 2.60
C GLY A 520 6.49 -1.07 3.26
N SER A 521 6.55 0.20 3.64
CA SER A 521 7.61 0.79 4.46
C SER A 521 7.88 0.00 5.75
N VAL A 522 6.86 -0.65 6.32
CA VAL A 522 6.99 -1.55 7.47
C VAL A 522 7.96 -2.71 7.26
N THR A 523 8.22 -3.11 6.02
CA THR A 523 9.14 -4.21 5.75
C THR A 523 10.60 -3.86 6.05
N ALA A 524 10.95 -2.57 6.18
CA ALA A 524 12.25 -2.17 6.73
C ALA A 524 12.47 -2.72 8.15
N TRP A 525 11.40 -2.80 8.96
CA TRP A 525 11.43 -3.36 10.31
C TRP A 525 11.82 -4.84 10.32
N PHE A 526 11.49 -5.60 9.28
CA PHE A 526 11.91 -7.00 9.15
C PHE A 526 13.44 -7.14 9.10
N TYR A 527 14.12 -6.24 8.39
CA TYR A 527 15.58 -6.24 8.29
C TYR A 527 16.24 -5.63 9.53
N GLN A 528 15.74 -4.46 9.96
CA GLN A 528 16.32 -3.66 11.04
C GLN A 528 16.08 -4.27 12.43
N ALA A 529 14.88 -4.79 12.69
CA ALA A 529 14.51 -5.30 14.00
C ALA A 529 14.63 -6.82 14.06
N LEU A 530 13.95 -7.57 13.19
CA LEU A 530 14.00 -9.04 13.25
C LEU A 530 15.37 -9.58 12.81
N GLY A 531 15.91 -9.07 11.69
CA GLY A 531 17.28 -9.34 11.29
C GLY A 531 18.31 -8.63 12.16
N GLY A 532 17.96 -7.48 12.74
CA GLY A 532 18.89 -6.68 13.51
C GLY A 532 19.93 -5.97 12.67
N ILE A 533 19.87 -6.03 11.33
CA ILE A 533 20.89 -5.50 10.42
C ILE A 533 20.65 -3.99 10.27
N ASN A 534 21.56 -3.17 10.80
CA ASN A 534 21.45 -1.72 10.74
C ASN A 534 22.80 -1.09 10.34
N PRO A 535 22.78 -0.01 9.55
CA PRO A 535 23.99 0.77 9.27
C PRO A 535 24.42 1.56 10.50
N ASP A 536 25.72 1.77 10.64
CA ASP A 536 26.29 2.71 11.60
C ASP A 536 26.42 4.10 10.96
N ALA A 537 25.85 5.14 11.57
CA ALA A 537 25.90 6.50 11.05
C ALA A 537 27.31 7.10 11.08
N ASP A 538 28.15 6.68 12.03
CA ASP A 538 29.54 7.11 12.14
C ASP A 538 30.44 6.43 11.08
N ASN A 539 29.98 5.28 10.55
CA ASN A 539 30.69 4.46 9.57
C ASN A 539 29.72 3.98 8.47
N PRO A 540 29.24 4.90 7.61
CA PRO A 540 28.14 4.68 6.69
C PRO A 540 28.44 3.63 5.61
N GLY A 541 27.39 3.21 4.90
CA GLY A 541 27.48 2.22 3.83
C GLY A 541 27.68 0.79 4.35
N PHE A 542 27.36 0.53 5.62
CA PHE A 542 27.69 -0.72 6.32
C PHE A 542 29.21 -0.96 6.43
N LYS A 543 30.01 0.10 6.50
CA LYS A 543 31.46 -0.03 6.78
C LYS A 543 31.68 -0.58 8.20
N HIS A 544 30.88 -0.12 9.14
CA HIS A 544 30.60 -0.80 10.40
C HIS A 544 29.12 -1.22 10.42
N ILE A 545 28.85 -2.43 10.88
CA ILE A 545 27.52 -3.05 10.85
C ILE A 545 27.02 -3.23 12.27
N ILE A 546 25.78 -2.85 12.54
CA ILE A 546 25.12 -3.17 13.79
C ILE A 546 24.23 -4.39 13.56
N ILE A 547 24.43 -5.45 14.34
CA ILE A 547 23.54 -6.63 14.39
C ILE A 547 22.89 -6.70 15.77
N LYS A 548 21.62 -6.31 15.85
CA LYS A 548 20.81 -6.27 17.09
C LYS A 548 19.40 -6.85 16.85
N PRO A 549 19.27 -8.18 16.72
CA PRO A 549 17.98 -8.80 16.45
C PRO A 549 17.04 -8.70 17.66
N SER A 550 15.79 -8.36 17.39
CA SER A 550 14.69 -8.39 18.34
C SER A 550 14.07 -9.79 18.31
N ILE A 551 14.27 -10.54 19.39
CA ILE A 551 13.78 -11.91 19.51
C ILE A 551 12.35 -11.90 20.06
N ILE A 552 11.43 -12.51 19.33
CA ILE A 552 10.01 -12.57 19.66
C ILE A 552 9.66 -14.02 20.00
N ASN A 553 9.00 -14.25 21.14
CA ASN A 553 8.72 -15.61 21.61
C ASN A 553 7.75 -16.41 20.72
N GLU A 554 6.96 -15.72 19.89
CA GLU A 554 6.03 -16.33 18.91
C GLU A 554 6.69 -16.64 17.55
N LEU A 555 8.01 -16.43 17.43
CA LEU A 555 8.78 -16.73 16.24
C LEU A 555 9.85 -17.78 16.58
N ASP A 556 9.86 -18.89 15.83
CA ASP A 556 10.84 -19.97 15.97
C ASP A 556 12.16 -19.60 15.30
N PHE A 557 12.12 -18.82 14.22
CA PHE A 557 13.31 -18.36 13.52
C PHE A 557 13.04 -17.10 12.69
N ALA A 558 14.11 -16.39 12.38
CA ALA A 558 14.18 -15.46 11.25
C ALA A 558 15.54 -15.59 10.54
N ASN A 559 15.52 -15.55 9.21
CA ASN A 559 16.66 -15.64 8.32
C ASN A 559 16.67 -14.44 7.36
N ILE A 560 17.61 -13.53 7.56
CA ILE A 560 17.72 -12.30 6.79
C ILE A 560 19.09 -12.23 6.13
N ASN A 561 19.09 -11.91 4.83
CA ASN A 561 20.30 -11.57 4.09
C ASN A 561 20.13 -10.19 3.44
N TYR A 562 21.19 -9.38 3.46
CA TYR A 562 21.24 -8.09 2.77
C TYR A 562 22.58 -7.91 2.05
N SER A 563 22.53 -7.59 0.77
CA SER A 563 23.69 -7.40 -0.11
C SER A 563 24.11 -5.94 -0.05
N SER A 564 25.01 -5.60 0.88
CA SER A 564 25.57 -4.25 0.99
C SER A 564 26.59 -3.96 -0.13
N VAL A 565 27.07 -2.72 -0.20
CA VAL A 565 28.17 -2.34 -1.13
C VAL A 565 29.48 -3.10 -0.86
N TYR A 566 29.62 -3.73 0.31
CA TYR A 566 30.78 -4.54 0.68
C TYR A 566 30.55 -6.06 0.49
N GLY A 567 29.33 -6.49 0.17
CA GLY A 567 28.92 -7.89 0.05
C GLY A 567 27.83 -8.29 1.05
N ASP A 568 27.57 -9.59 1.11
CA ASP A 568 26.45 -10.16 1.86
C ASP A 568 26.63 -10.05 3.38
N ILE A 569 25.60 -9.50 4.02
CA ILE A 569 25.40 -9.48 5.48
C ILE A 569 24.27 -10.45 5.79
N THR A 570 24.55 -11.46 6.61
CA THR A 570 23.53 -12.43 7.05
C THR A 570 23.30 -12.29 8.54
N SER A 571 22.04 -12.32 8.96
CA SER A 571 21.61 -12.50 10.33
C SER A 571 20.50 -13.54 10.37
N LYS A 572 20.82 -14.71 10.92
CA LYS A 572 19.89 -15.83 11.07
C LYS A 572 19.82 -16.24 12.53
N TRP A 573 18.64 -16.21 13.13
CA TRP A 573 18.45 -16.74 14.47
C TRP A 573 17.38 -17.81 14.54
N GLU A 574 17.54 -18.73 15.48
CA GLU A 574 16.64 -19.82 15.82
C GLU A 574 16.41 -19.80 17.33
N LEU A 575 15.15 -19.89 17.76
CA LEU A 575 14.74 -19.98 19.15
C LEU A 575 14.14 -21.37 19.39
N LYS A 576 14.79 -22.18 20.22
CA LYS A 576 14.31 -23.54 20.55
C LYS A 576 14.47 -23.81 22.03
N ASN A 577 13.40 -24.24 22.70
CA ASN A 577 13.41 -24.49 24.15
C ASN A 577 13.92 -23.29 24.96
N ASN A 578 13.64 -22.07 24.51
CA ASN A 578 14.16 -20.80 25.05
C ASN A 578 15.70 -20.62 24.93
N ASP A 579 16.38 -21.44 24.14
CA ASP A 579 17.77 -21.21 23.76
C ASP A 579 17.81 -20.51 22.39
N LEU A 580 18.53 -19.39 22.33
CA LEU A 580 18.74 -18.61 21.12
C LEU A 580 20.05 -19.03 20.46
N LYS A 581 20.01 -19.32 19.17
CA LYS A 581 21.19 -19.48 18.32
C LYS A 581 21.17 -18.40 17.25
N LEU A 582 22.19 -17.54 17.19
CA LEU A 582 22.36 -16.49 16.19
C LEU A 582 23.59 -16.78 15.32
N THR A 583 23.39 -16.92 14.01
CA THR A 583 24.45 -17.06 13.01
C THR A 583 24.55 -15.78 12.20
N VAL A 584 25.75 -15.20 12.15
CA VAL A 584 26.01 -13.97 11.39
C VAL A 584 27.12 -14.18 10.37
N SER A 585 27.02 -13.48 9.23
CA SER A 585 28.08 -13.39 8.21
C SER A 585 28.37 -11.92 7.95
N ILE A 586 29.61 -11.51 8.16
CA ILE A 586 30.10 -10.15 8.00
C ILE A 586 31.06 -10.11 6.81
N PRO A 587 30.82 -9.26 5.78
CA PRO A 587 31.61 -9.24 4.56
C PRO A 587 33.05 -8.77 4.81
N ALA A 588 33.95 -9.05 3.87
CA ALA A 588 35.35 -8.63 3.96
C ALA A 588 35.45 -7.09 4.01
N ASN A 589 36.51 -6.59 4.66
CA ASN A 589 36.79 -5.15 4.81
C ASN A 589 35.73 -4.37 5.63
N THR A 590 34.90 -5.05 6.42
CA THR A 590 33.97 -4.43 7.38
C THR A 590 34.15 -5.02 8.78
N THR A 591 33.49 -4.39 9.76
CA THR A 591 33.44 -4.82 11.17
C THR A 591 32.00 -4.77 11.66
N ALA A 592 31.69 -5.40 12.79
CA ALA A 592 30.33 -5.37 13.33
C ALA A 592 30.26 -5.34 14.86
N SER A 593 29.30 -4.54 15.36
CA SER A 593 28.77 -4.59 16.72
C SER A 593 27.65 -5.63 16.79
N ILE A 594 27.81 -6.67 17.60
CA ILE A 594 26.79 -7.72 17.82
C ILE A 594 26.18 -7.59 19.20
N TYR A 595 24.86 -7.53 19.27
CA TYR A 595 24.09 -7.44 20.51
C TYR A 595 23.22 -8.68 20.69
N ILE A 596 23.47 -9.44 21.76
CA ILE A 596 22.84 -10.74 21.97
C ILE A 596 21.98 -10.72 23.22
N PRO A 597 20.66 -10.95 23.10
CA PRO A 597 19.77 -11.08 24.25
C PRO A 597 20.22 -12.22 25.17
N ALA A 598 20.43 -11.92 26.45
CA ALA A 598 20.76 -12.91 27.46
C ALA A 598 20.32 -12.46 28.86
N ASN A 599 19.83 -13.41 29.66
CA ASN A 599 19.58 -13.19 31.09
C ASN A 599 20.86 -12.84 31.85
N LYS A 600 21.97 -13.47 31.47
CA LYS A 600 23.30 -13.24 32.03
C LYS A 600 24.35 -13.38 30.94
N ALA A 601 25.42 -12.60 31.06
CA ALA A 601 26.55 -12.63 30.14
C ALA A 601 27.19 -14.03 30.00
N GLU A 602 27.30 -14.75 31.12
CA GLU A 602 27.86 -16.12 31.18
C GLU A 602 27.06 -17.19 30.41
N ASN A 603 25.81 -16.89 30.05
CA ASN A 603 24.97 -17.79 29.26
C ASN A 603 25.24 -17.69 27.76
N VAL A 604 26.06 -16.72 27.32
CA VAL A 604 26.39 -16.52 25.92
C VAL A 604 27.72 -17.19 25.58
N SER A 605 27.72 -18.01 24.53
CA SER A 605 28.93 -18.60 23.95
C SER A 605 29.04 -18.25 22.46
N ILE A 606 30.28 -18.25 21.97
CA ILE A 606 30.62 -18.07 20.55
C ILE A 606 31.44 -19.27 20.06
N ASP A 607 31.25 -19.67 18.81
CA ASP A 607 31.93 -20.82 18.18
C ASP A 607 33.42 -20.62 17.90
N LYS A 608 33.91 -19.36 17.91
CA LYS A 608 35.31 -19.01 17.62
C LYS A 608 36.05 -18.46 18.84
N ALA A 609 37.26 -18.98 19.07
CA ALA A 609 38.15 -18.48 20.11
C ALA A 609 38.72 -17.10 19.77
N GLY A 610 39.11 -16.33 20.81
CA GLY A 610 39.80 -15.04 20.66
C GLY A 610 38.88 -13.82 20.51
N ILE A 611 37.56 -14.00 20.54
CA ILE A 611 36.56 -12.92 20.57
C ILE A 611 35.97 -12.87 21.98
N ASN A 612 36.14 -11.73 22.65
CA ASN A 612 35.64 -11.51 24.00
C ASN A 612 34.47 -10.53 23.98
N GLN A 613 33.52 -10.70 24.90
CA GLN A 613 32.49 -9.70 25.13
C GLN A 613 33.12 -8.39 25.61
N ILE A 614 32.58 -7.26 25.17
CA ILE A 614 33.04 -5.92 25.56
C ILE A 614 32.16 -5.28 26.64
N GLY A 615 30.94 -5.79 26.83
CA GLY A 615 30.05 -5.31 27.88
C GLY A 615 28.68 -5.97 27.88
N THR A 616 27.86 -5.57 28.84
CA THR A 616 26.44 -5.95 28.91
C THR A 616 25.62 -4.71 29.27
N LYS A 617 24.54 -4.46 28.53
CA LYS A 617 23.60 -3.36 28.80
C LYS A 617 22.20 -3.80 28.44
N ASN A 618 21.22 -3.57 29.33
CA ASN A 618 19.82 -3.88 29.10
C ASN A 618 19.58 -5.34 28.61
N ASN A 619 20.21 -6.32 29.28
CA ASN A 619 20.15 -7.74 28.91
C ASN A 619 20.66 -8.07 27.49
N LEU A 620 21.50 -7.21 26.92
CA LEU A 620 22.22 -7.46 25.68
C LEU A 620 23.70 -7.59 25.97
N VAL A 621 24.30 -8.71 25.57
CA VAL A 621 25.74 -8.93 25.58
C VAL A 621 26.32 -8.38 24.29
N HIS A 622 27.31 -7.51 24.40
CA HIS A 622 27.89 -6.78 23.28
C HIS A 622 29.26 -7.36 22.89
N TYR A 623 29.46 -7.58 21.60
CA TYR A 623 30.71 -8.00 20.98
C TYR A 623 31.08 -7.06 19.83
N GLU A 624 32.40 -6.87 19.63
CA GLU A 624 32.96 -6.32 18.39
C GLU A 624 33.64 -7.44 17.62
N ILE A 625 33.31 -7.59 16.34
CA ILE A 625 33.86 -8.66 15.50
C ILE A 625 34.39 -8.13 14.15
N PRO A 626 35.46 -8.72 13.61
CA PRO A 626 35.88 -8.49 12.23
C PRO A 626 35.03 -9.29 11.25
N SER A 627 35.24 -9.07 9.94
CA SER A 627 34.66 -9.88 8.87
C SER A 627 34.78 -11.39 9.10
N GLY A 628 33.75 -12.14 8.73
CA GLY A 628 33.72 -13.59 8.85
C GLY A 628 32.35 -14.13 9.24
N LYS A 629 32.27 -15.45 9.41
CA LYS A 629 31.08 -16.15 9.90
C LYS A 629 31.24 -16.52 11.37
N TYR A 630 30.19 -16.31 12.17
CA TYR A 630 30.18 -16.55 13.60
C TYR A 630 28.83 -17.13 14.03
N THR A 631 28.86 -18.00 15.03
CA THR A 631 27.65 -18.51 15.68
C THR A 631 27.72 -18.21 17.17
N PHE A 632 26.68 -17.55 17.66
CA PHE A 632 26.48 -17.28 19.06
C PHE A 632 25.31 -18.10 19.59
N THR A 633 25.40 -18.54 20.84
CA THR A 633 24.32 -19.23 21.56
C THR A 633 24.07 -18.52 22.87
N SER A 634 22.81 -18.22 23.19
CA SER A 634 22.38 -17.66 24.47
C SER A 634 21.33 -18.58 25.09
N LYS A 635 21.65 -19.16 26.24
CA LYS A 635 20.79 -20.18 26.88
C LYS A 635 19.73 -19.58 27.81
N HIS A 636 18.56 -20.21 27.80
CA HIS A 636 17.44 -19.96 28.70
C HIS A 636 17.02 -18.49 28.76
N ILE A 637 16.70 -17.89 27.61
CA ILE A 637 16.39 -16.46 27.50
C ILE A 637 14.93 -16.09 27.83
N SER A 638 14.10 -17.04 28.26
CA SER A 638 12.66 -16.82 28.51
C SER A 638 12.36 -15.64 29.45
N GLY A 639 13.21 -15.42 30.46
CA GLY A 639 13.05 -14.32 31.43
C GLY A 639 13.15 -12.90 30.86
N ILE A 640 13.61 -12.72 29.62
CA ILE A 640 13.72 -11.41 28.95
C ILE A 640 12.83 -11.30 27.71
N LEU A 641 12.15 -12.38 27.33
CA LEU A 641 11.21 -12.34 26.21
C LEU A 641 9.88 -11.77 26.70
N LYS A 642 9.31 -10.85 25.92
CA LYS A 642 7.96 -10.33 26.12
C LYS A 642 6.98 -11.09 25.23
N THR A 643 5.80 -11.33 25.75
CA THR A 643 4.73 -12.04 25.03
C THR A 643 3.86 -11.04 24.28
N PRO A 644 3.73 -11.14 22.94
CA PRO A 644 2.81 -10.33 22.16
C PRO A 644 1.34 -10.58 22.53
N MET A 645 0.44 -9.67 22.15
CA MET A 645 -1.00 -9.90 22.26
C MET A 645 -1.46 -10.92 21.21
N LEU A 646 -2.55 -11.64 21.50
CA LEU A 646 -3.11 -12.65 20.60
C LEU A 646 -3.90 -11.98 19.45
N PRO A 647 -3.63 -12.33 18.18
CA PRO A 647 -4.46 -11.87 17.07
C PRO A 647 -5.84 -12.52 17.11
N ALA A 648 -6.84 -11.84 16.55
CA ALA A 648 -8.18 -12.40 16.40
C ALA A 648 -8.17 -13.67 15.51
N PRO A 649 -9.09 -14.63 15.74
CA PRO A 649 -9.26 -15.74 14.83
C PRO A 649 -9.95 -15.27 13.54
N VAL A 650 -9.74 -16.00 12.44
CA VAL A 650 -10.40 -15.75 11.16
C VAL A 650 -11.54 -16.75 10.98
N ILE A 651 -12.77 -16.26 10.84
CA ILE A 651 -13.98 -17.06 10.58
C ILE A 651 -14.29 -17.05 9.08
N THR A 652 -14.41 -18.22 8.47
CA THR A 652 -14.77 -18.39 7.05
C THR A 652 -16.04 -19.26 6.94
N PRO A 653 -17.07 -18.85 6.18
CA PRO A 653 -17.19 -17.56 5.50
C PRO A 653 -17.36 -16.37 6.48
N THR A 654 -16.94 -15.19 6.05
CA THR A 654 -17.01 -13.94 6.84
C THR A 654 -18.23 -13.12 6.40
N ASP A 655 -19.13 -12.77 7.32
CA ASP A 655 -20.27 -11.86 7.11
C ASP A 655 -20.96 -12.01 5.73
N THR A 656 -21.48 -13.20 5.45
CA THR A 656 -21.93 -13.61 4.11
C THR A 656 -23.42 -13.91 4.07
N THR A 657 -24.08 -13.51 2.98
CA THR A 657 -25.44 -13.92 2.62
C THR A 657 -25.39 -15.02 1.57
N LEU A 658 -26.06 -16.16 1.83
CA LEU A 658 -26.06 -17.36 0.99
C LEU A 658 -27.47 -17.65 0.46
N ILE A 659 -27.57 -17.83 -0.85
CA ILE A 659 -28.81 -18.21 -1.52
C ILE A 659 -28.97 -19.73 -1.46
N LEU A 660 -29.84 -20.21 -0.56
CA LEU A 660 -30.19 -21.62 -0.29
C LEU A 660 -29.22 -22.71 -0.82
N PRO A 661 -28.00 -22.86 -0.27
CA PRO A 661 -27.43 -24.19 -0.11
C PRO A 661 -28.07 -24.90 1.10
N ASP A 662 -28.05 -26.24 1.13
CA ASP A 662 -28.56 -27.03 2.28
C ASP A 662 -27.74 -26.80 3.56
N SER A 663 -26.49 -26.32 3.43
CA SER A 663 -25.59 -25.97 4.52
C SER A 663 -24.44 -25.09 4.04
N VAL A 664 -23.68 -24.55 5.00
CA VAL A 664 -22.32 -24.07 4.73
C VAL A 664 -21.39 -24.54 5.84
N THR A 665 -20.19 -24.94 5.45
CA THR A 665 -19.13 -25.32 6.39
C THR A 665 -18.44 -24.07 6.92
N VAL A 666 -18.49 -23.90 8.24
CA VAL A 666 -17.75 -22.88 8.97
C VAL A 666 -16.39 -23.43 9.37
N ASN A 667 -15.34 -22.69 9.04
CA ASN A 667 -13.98 -22.92 9.52
C ASN A 667 -13.51 -21.72 10.34
N ILE A 668 -12.71 -21.98 11.38
CA ILE A 668 -12.12 -20.96 12.22
C ILE A 668 -10.62 -21.22 12.31
N ARG A 669 -9.80 -20.23 11.93
CA ARG A 669 -8.34 -20.33 11.90
C ARG A 669 -7.70 -19.41 12.95
N GLN A 670 -6.58 -19.85 13.50
CA GLN A 670 -5.72 -19.09 14.42
C GLN A 670 -4.26 -19.26 14.00
N TYR A 671 -3.38 -18.34 14.41
CA TYR A 671 -1.98 -18.26 13.95
C TYR A 671 -0.95 -18.10 15.08
N THR A 672 -1.30 -18.56 16.27
CA THR A 672 -0.50 -18.56 17.49
C THR A 672 -0.20 -19.99 17.94
N ASN A 673 1.06 -20.27 18.26
CA ASN A 673 1.47 -21.57 18.77
C ASN A 673 0.84 -21.84 20.15
N ASP A 674 0.41 -23.07 20.38
CA ASP A 674 -0.18 -23.56 21.65
C ASP A 674 -1.42 -22.78 22.13
N ALA A 675 -2.19 -22.19 21.20
CA ALA A 675 -3.43 -21.49 21.50
C ALA A 675 -4.68 -22.31 21.10
N GLU A 676 -5.77 -22.09 21.83
CA GLU A 676 -7.07 -22.71 21.60
C GLU A 676 -8.08 -21.69 21.05
N ILE A 677 -9.01 -22.15 20.21
CA ILE A 677 -10.15 -21.35 19.74
C ILE A 677 -11.41 -21.79 20.49
N ARG A 678 -12.11 -20.82 21.07
CA ARG A 678 -13.44 -21.01 21.67
C ARG A 678 -14.48 -20.24 20.88
N TYR A 679 -15.67 -20.81 20.71
CA TYR A 679 -16.73 -20.18 19.92
C TYR A 679 -18.13 -20.40 20.50
N THR A 680 -19.06 -19.54 20.08
CA THR A 680 -20.49 -19.60 20.40
C THR A 680 -21.33 -19.41 19.14
N LEU A 681 -22.57 -19.91 19.17
CA LEU A 681 -23.55 -19.82 18.06
C LEU A 681 -24.87 -19.16 18.51
N ASN A 682 -24.93 -18.67 19.74
CA ASN A 682 -26.11 -18.16 20.43
C ASN A 682 -25.96 -16.67 20.82
N ASN A 683 -25.06 -15.94 20.16
CA ASN A 683 -24.68 -14.55 20.43
C ASN A 683 -23.92 -14.27 21.74
N ASP A 684 -23.72 -15.27 22.61
CA ASP A 684 -22.91 -15.10 23.83
C ASP A 684 -21.44 -14.79 23.51
N GLU A 685 -20.76 -14.03 24.36
CA GLU A 685 -19.31 -13.82 24.23
C GLU A 685 -18.53 -15.11 24.55
N PRO A 686 -17.63 -15.56 23.65
CA PRO A 686 -16.81 -16.73 23.91
C PRO A 686 -15.90 -16.54 25.13
N ASN A 687 -15.89 -17.52 26.01
CA ASN A 687 -15.02 -17.62 27.18
C ASN A 687 -14.36 -19.00 27.24
N GLU A 688 -13.51 -19.25 28.25
CA GLU A 688 -12.76 -20.51 28.39
C GLU A 688 -13.64 -21.75 28.50
N ASN A 689 -14.90 -21.59 28.95
CA ASN A 689 -15.88 -22.68 29.06
C ASN A 689 -16.75 -22.85 27.81
N SER A 690 -16.63 -21.95 26.82
CA SER A 690 -17.33 -22.07 25.54
C SER A 690 -16.82 -23.27 24.73
N GLN A 691 -17.53 -23.61 23.65
CA GLN A 691 -17.23 -24.77 22.84
C GLN A 691 -15.83 -24.65 22.22
N LEU A 692 -15.01 -25.70 22.37
CA LEU A 692 -13.69 -25.79 21.75
C LEU A 692 -13.82 -26.11 20.26
N PHE A 693 -13.23 -25.29 19.40
CA PHE A 693 -13.14 -25.57 17.98
C PHE A 693 -12.02 -26.58 17.71
N THR A 694 -12.39 -27.78 17.22
CA THR A 694 -11.44 -28.87 16.90
C THR A 694 -11.42 -29.23 15.42
N LYS A 695 -12.48 -28.90 14.68
CA LYS A 695 -12.63 -29.13 13.24
C LYS A 695 -13.75 -28.24 12.68
N PRO A 696 -13.76 -28.00 11.35
CA PRO A 696 -14.88 -27.32 10.69
C PRO A 696 -16.24 -28.00 10.98
N PHE A 697 -17.30 -27.21 10.99
CA PHE A 697 -18.67 -27.67 11.26
C PHE A 697 -19.68 -27.02 10.32
N ASP A 698 -20.77 -27.72 10.03
CA ASP A 698 -21.82 -27.22 9.15
C ASP A 698 -22.89 -26.47 9.94
N ILE A 699 -23.40 -25.39 9.33
CA ILE A 699 -24.62 -24.72 9.76
C ILE A 699 -25.67 -24.79 8.65
N HIS A 700 -26.93 -24.97 9.04
CA HIS A 700 -28.06 -25.19 8.14
C HIS A 700 -29.10 -24.07 8.18
N LYS A 701 -28.83 -23.02 8.94
CA LYS A 701 -29.70 -21.86 9.13
C LYS A 701 -28.89 -20.63 9.47
N SER A 702 -29.48 -19.46 9.28
CA SER A 702 -28.84 -18.18 9.64
C SER A 702 -28.34 -18.22 11.08
N THR A 703 -27.05 -17.94 11.26
CA THR A 703 -26.34 -18.12 12.53
C THR A 703 -25.27 -17.04 12.67
N THR A 704 -25.16 -16.46 13.86
CA THR A 704 -24.03 -15.62 14.25
C THR A 704 -22.97 -16.50 14.90
N VAL A 705 -21.80 -16.57 14.29
CA VAL A 705 -20.63 -17.27 14.83
C VAL A 705 -19.74 -16.24 15.51
N LYS A 706 -19.52 -16.39 16.82
CA LYS A 706 -18.51 -15.61 17.55
C LYS A 706 -17.35 -16.51 17.95
N ALA A 707 -16.11 -16.07 17.77
CA ALA A 707 -14.93 -16.85 18.09
C ALA A 707 -13.82 -16.00 18.71
N LYS A 708 -13.03 -16.61 19.60
CA LYS A 708 -11.94 -15.95 20.34
C LYS A 708 -10.80 -16.93 20.61
N VAL A 709 -9.56 -16.42 20.62
CA VAL A 709 -8.34 -17.22 20.86
C VAL A 709 -7.91 -17.07 22.32
N PHE A 710 -7.55 -18.19 22.95
CA PHE A 710 -7.09 -18.29 24.33
C PHE A 710 -5.72 -18.97 24.37
N LYS A 711 -4.81 -18.45 25.18
CA LYS A 711 -3.51 -19.06 25.47
C LYS A 711 -3.20 -18.87 26.95
N ASN A 712 -2.74 -19.92 27.62
CA ASN A 712 -2.52 -19.88 29.06
C ASN A 712 -1.52 -18.77 29.45
N GLY A 713 -1.89 -17.94 30.42
CA GLY A 713 -1.07 -16.82 30.89
C GLY A 713 -1.00 -15.61 29.95
N VAL A 714 -1.85 -15.56 28.92
CA VAL A 714 -1.93 -14.45 27.95
C VAL A 714 -3.38 -13.96 27.88
N GLU A 715 -3.58 -12.64 27.83
CA GLU A 715 -4.92 -12.08 27.63
C GLU A 715 -5.53 -12.60 26.32
N PRO A 716 -6.81 -13.03 26.35
CA PRO A 716 -7.50 -13.53 25.15
C PRO A 716 -7.54 -12.50 24.01
N SER A 717 -7.57 -12.98 22.77
CA SER A 717 -7.72 -12.10 21.59
C SER A 717 -9.01 -11.29 21.65
N ILE A 718 -9.23 -10.32 20.76
CA ILE A 718 -10.59 -9.79 20.58
C ILE A 718 -11.55 -10.88 20.04
N THR A 719 -12.85 -10.69 20.24
CA THR A 719 -13.88 -11.57 19.67
C THR A 719 -14.11 -11.24 18.20
N MET A 720 -13.94 -12.23 17.32
CA MET A 720 -14.37 -12.14 15.93
C MET A 720 -15.83 -12.56 15.81
N THR A 721 -16.62 -11.82 15.02
CA THR A 721 -18.03 -12.14 14.76
C THR A 721 -18.25 -12.29 13.25
N SER A 722 -18.93 -13.35 12.84
CA SER A 722 -19.38 -13.56 11.47
C SER A 722 -20.86 -13.88 11.44
N ASN A 723 -21.63 -13.09 10.69
CA ASN A 723 -23.05 -13.29 10.46
C ASN A 723 -23.23 -14.07 9.16
N ILE A 724 -23.67 -15.32 9.25
CA ILE A 724 -23.93 -16.15 8.09
C ILE A 724 -25.45 -16.22 7.91
N ILE A 725 -25.95 -15.68 6.81
CA ILE A 725 -27.38 -15.45 6.60
C ILE A 725 -27.84 -16.27 5.40
N PHE A 726 -28.78 -17.18 5.62
CA PHE A 726 -29.44 -17.95 4.56
C PHE A 726 -30.68 -17.18 4.10
N VAL A 727 -30.84 -17.04 2.79
CA VAL A 727 -31.99 -16.41 2.14
C VAL A 727 -32.60 -17.32 1.09
N ASP A 728 -33.93 -17.34 1.03
CA ASP A 728 -34.69 -18.04 0.00
C ASP A 728 -34.87 -17.10 -1.19
N SER A 729 -34.14 -17.30 -2.30
CA SER A 729 -34.22 -16.41 -3.48
C SER A 729 -35.60 -16.32 -4.11
N LEU A 730 -36.53 -17.22 -3.79
CA LEU A 730 -37.91 -17.13 -4.25
C LEU A 730 -38.76 -16.19 -3.39
N LYS A 731 -38.32 -15.87 -2.17
CA LYS A 731 -39.08 -15.07 -1.19
C LYS A 731 -38.37 -13.79 -0.78
N ASN A 732 -37.07 -13.88 -0.51
CA ASN A 732 -36.24 -12.81 0.00
C ASN A 732 -35.63 -11.98 -1.13
N GLY A 733 -35.45 -10.69 -0.88
CA GLY A 733 -34.77 -9.79 -1.82
C GLY A 733 -35.19 -8.34 -1.70
N ILE A 734 -34.34 -7.47 -2.25
CA ILE A 734 -34.56 -6.04 -2.44
C ILE A 734 -34.47 -5.77 -3.94
N ASN A 735 -35.54 -5.21 -4.50
CA ASN A 735 -35.53 -4.73 -5.88
C ASN A 735 -34.80 -3.38 -5.93
N PHE A 736 -33.89 -3.21 -6.89
CA PHE A 736 -33.26 -1.93 -7.17
C PHE A 736 -33.59 -1.43 -8.58
N ASN A 737 -33.75 -0.12 -8.72
CA ASN A 737 -33.70 0.60 -9.98
C ASN A 737 -32.53 1.58 -9.94
N TYR A 738 -31.69 1.56 -10.97
CA TYR A 738 -30.47 2.34 -11.13
C TYR A 738 -30.64 3.34 -12.28
N TYR A 739 -30.18 4.56 -12.03
CA TYR A 739 -30.35 5.72 -12.90
C TYR A 739 -29.01 6.43 -13.07
N LEU A 740 -28.71 6.86 -14.30
CA LEU A 740 -27.57 7.72 -14.59
C LEU A 740 -28.01 9.18 -14.54
N GLY A 741 -27.20 10.02 -13.91
CA GLY A 741 -27.42 11.46 -13.90
C GLY A 741 -26.52 12.19 -12.91
N ASP A 742 -26.35 13.47 -13.16
CA ASP A 742 -25.60 14.41 -12.33
C ASP A 742 -26.60 15.22 -11.50
N TRP A 743 -26.61 14.97 -10.19
CA TRP A 743 -27.55 15.57 -9.27
C TRP A 743 -26.82 16.11 -8.05
N VAL A 744 -27.38 17.17 -7.48
CA VAL A 744 -26.95 17.73 -6.19
C VAL A 744 -28.00 17.57 -5.09
N LYS A 745 -29.15 16.99 -5.46
CA LYS A 745 -30.29 16.59 -4.61
C LYS A 745 -31.02 15.42 -5.27
N LEU A 746 -31.72 14.60 -4.49
CA LEU A 746 -32.48 13.46 -4.98
C LEU A 746 -33.47 13.89 -6.06
N PRO A 747 -33.39 13.30 -7.27
CA PRO A 747 -34.32 13.60 -8.35
C PRO A 747 -35.68 12.93 -8.11
N ASP A 748 -36.69 13.37 -8.86
CA ASP A 748 -37.94 12.62 -8.99
C ASP A 748 -37.72 11.40 -9.91
N PHE A 749 -37.30 10.28 -9.31
CA PHE A 749 -37.01 9.03 -10.01
C PHE A 749 -38.18 8.49 -10.85
N SER A 750 -39.43 8.87 -10.53
CA SER A 750 -40.60 8.44 -11.29
C SER A 750 -40.64 9.04 -12.72
N LYS A 751 -39.87 10.11 -12.95
CA LYS A 751 -39.77 10.82 -14.24
C LYS A 751 -38.53 10.46 -15.04
N LEU A 752 -37.68 9.57 -14.54
CA LEU A 752 -36.40 9.21 -15.16
C LEU A 752 -36.48 7.83 -15.84
N PRO A 753 -35.77 7.64 -16.97
CA PRO A 753 -35.63 6.33 -17.56
C PRO A 753 -34.77 5.43 -16.65
N ILE A 754 -35.20 4.20 -16.42
CA ILE A 754 -34.41 3.20 -15.67
C ILE A 754 -33.28 2.71 -16.57
N ASN A 755 -32.03 2.88 -16.14
CA ASN A 755 -30.87 2.40 -16.88
C ASN A 755 -30.58 0.91 -16.61
N ARG A 756 -30.79 0.48 -15.37
CA ARG A 756 -30.61 -0.92 -14.94
C ARG A 756 -31.55 -1.21 -13.77
N SER A 757 -32.06 -2.44 -13.71
CA SER A 757 -32.79 -2.94 -12.53
C SER A 757 -32.34 -4.35 -12.20
N GLY A 758 -32.64 -4.80 -10.99
CA GLY A 758 -32.32 -6.14 -10.54
C GLY A 758 -32.66 -6.36 -9.07
N GLU A 759 -32.12 -7.43 -8.52
CA GLU A 759 -32.33 -7.85 -7.15
C GLU A 759 -31.00 -7.96 -6.41
N VAL A 760 -31.00 -7.50 -5.17
CA VAL A 760 -29.91 -7.66 -4.20
C VAL A 760 -30.49 -8.15 -2.87
N TYR A 761 -29.65 -8.54 -1.92
CA TYR A 761 -30.12 -9.04 -0.63
C TYR A 761 -29.83 -8.09 0.52
N ASN A 762 -28.85 -7.19 0.34
CA ASN A 762 -28.54 -6.14 1.29
C ASN A 762 -28.67 -4.76 0.65
N PHE A 763 -28.95 -3.74 1.47
CA PHE A 763 -28.83 -2.33 1.07
C PHE A 763 -27.34 -1.90 1.03
N LYS A 764 -26.55 -2.54 0.18
CA LYS A 764 -25.13 -2.27 -0.01
C LYS A 764 -24.84 -1.94 -1.47
N LEU A 765 -24.03 -0.89 -1.67
CA LEU A 765 -23.58 -0.51 -3.00
C LEU A 765 -22.64 -1.57 -3.61
N ASP A 766 -21.85 -2.26 -2.79
CA ASP A 766 -20.88 -3.28 -3.27
C ASP A 766 -21.56 -4.52 -3.89
N GLU A 767 -22.85 -4.77 -3.62
CA GLU A 767 -23.62 -5.82 -4.31
C GLU A 767 -23.99 -5.41 -5.75
N LEU A 768 -23.77 -4.15 -6.10
CA LEU A 768 -24.05 -3.59 -7.42
C LEU A 768 -22.74 -3.41 -8.17
N ASN A 769 -22.44 -4.33 -9.08
CA ASN A 769 -21.25 -4.23 -9.93
C ASN A 769 -21.30 -3.00 -10.84
N ASN A 770 -20.13 -2.45 -11.22
CA ASN A 770 -19.97 -1.41 -12.24
C ASN A 770 -20.71 -0.08 -11.94
N LEU A 771 -20.72 0.40 -10.69
CA LEU A 771 -21.28 1.72 -10.35
C LEU A 771 -20.35 2.84 -10.85
N VAL A 772 -20.86 3.74 -11.69
CA VAL A 772 -20.12 4.94 -12.12
C VAL A 772 -20.07 5.99 -11.00
N ASN A 773 -19.39 7.12 -11.20
CA ASN A 773 -19.24 8.16 -10.17
C ASN A 773 -20.43 9.08 -9.98
N GLN A 774 -21.40 9.07 -10.90
CA GLN A 774 -22.62 9.88 -10.84
C GLN A 774 -23.84 9.04 -11.18
N PHE A 775 -24.68 8.77 -10.19
CA PHE A 775 -25.82 7.89 -10.35
C PHE A 775 -26.86 8.08 -9.24
N GLY A 776 -28.00 7.42 -9.40
CA GLY A 776 -29.07 7.38 -8.43
C GLY A 776 -29.64 5.97 -8.35
N ILE A 777 -30.12 5.59 -7.16
CA ILE A 777 -30.70 4.28 -6.89
C ILE A 777 -31.97 4.43 -6.08
N VAL A 778 -32.94 3.59 -6.43
CA VAL A 778 -34.12 3.33 -5.62
C VAL A 778 -34.12 1.86 -5.24
N PHE A 779 -34.01 1.56 -3.95
CA PHE A 779 -34.23 0.25 -3.38
C PHE A 779 -35.65 0.11 -2.83
N THR A 780 -36.28 -1.03 -3.05
CA THR A 780 -37.61 -1.36 -2.53
C THR A 780 -37.68 -2.81 -2.08
N SER A 781 -38.31 -3.05 -0.92
CA SER A 781 -38.52 -4.38 -0.37
C SER A 781 -39.70 -4.35 0.61
N THR A 782 -40.09 -5.52 1.10
CA THR A 782 -41.01 -5.69 2.22
C THR A 782 -40.23 -6.15 3.45
N LEU A 783 -40.22 -5.34 4.50
CA LEU A 783 -39.63 -5.61 5.80
C LEU A 783 -40.64 -6.37 6.69
N ASP A 784 -40.29 -7.55 7.17
CA ASP A 784 -41.15 -8.32 8.09
C ASP A 784 -40.69 -8.12 9.55
N ILE A 785 -41.56 -7.53 10.35
CA ILE A 785 -41.31 -7.20 11.75
C ILE A 785 -41.93 -8.29 12.63
N GLU A 786 -41.12 -9.00 13.40
CA GLU A 786 -41.63 -10.08 14.25
C GLU A 786 -42.47 -9.55 15.43
N GLN A 787 -42.05 -8.43 16.04
CA GLN A 787 -42.65 -7.90 17.25
C GLN A 787 -42.87 -6.39 17.15
N ALA A 788 -44.06 -5.96 17.54
CA ALA A 788 -44.41 -4.56 17.54
C ALA A 788 -43.55 -3.78 18.55
N ASP A 789 -42.93 -2.69 18.10
CA ASP A 789 -42.06 -1.84 18.92
C ASP A 789 -41.82 -0.48 18.24
N ASN A 790 -41.14 0.42 18.94
CA ASN A 790 -40.51 1.60 18.35
C ASN A 790 -39.18 1.20 17.73
N TYR A 791 -39.12 1.21 16.40
CA TYR A 791 -37.90 0.95 15.64
C TYR A 791 -37.24 2.28 15.28
N THR A 792 -35.97 2.43 15.65
CA THR A 792 -35.14 3.54 15.19
C THR A 792 -34.30 3.06 14.03
N PHE A 793 -34.51 3.64 12.85
CA PHE A 793 -33.67 3.41 11.69
C PHE A 793 -32.54 4.42 11.65
N TYR A 794 -31.41 4.01 11.08
CA TYR A 794 -30.24 4.84 10.86
C TYR A 794 -29.83 4.70 9.40
N LEU A 795 -29.67 5.82 8.71
CA LEU A 795 -29.25 5.92 7.32
C LEU A 795 -27.95 6.71 7.30
N ASN A 796 -26.85 6.02 6.99
CA ASN A 796 -25.54 6.62 6.80
C ASN A 796 -25.21 6.63 5.31
N SER A 797 -24.97 7.81 4.78
CA SER A 797 -24.64 7.99 3.37
C SER A 797 -23.82 9.24 3.16
N ASN A 798 -23.02 9.21 2.11
CA ASN A 798 -22.51 10.43 1.50
C ASN A 798 -23.41 10.83 0.33
N ASP A 799 -23.51 12.12 0.07
CA ASP A 799 -24.55 12.69 -0.80
C ASP A 799 -25.97 12.24 -0.39
N GLY A 800 -26.96 12.54 -1.22
CA GLY A 800 -28.33 12.55 -0.74
C GLY A 800 -29.01 11.20 -0.68
N SER A 801 -29.75 10.96 0.40
CA SER A 801 -30.55 9.76 0.59
C SER A 801 -31.80 9.98 1.44
N LYS A 802 -32.81 9.13 1.26
CA LYS A 802 -34.04 9.10 2.08
C LYS A 802 -34.46 7.68 2.37
N LEU A 803 -35.03 7.47 3.57
CA LEU A 803 -35.64 6.21 3.98
C LEU A 803 -37.13 6.42 4.21
N TYR A 804 -37.94 5.55 3.62
CA TYR A 804 -39.39 5.49 3.79
C TYR A 804 -39.80 4.14 4.36
N ILE A 805 -40.73 4.16 5.31
CA ILE A 805 -41.45 2.99 5.79
C ILE A 805 -42.94 3.23 5.61
N ASP A 806 -43.66 2.30 4.98
CA ASP A 806 -45.10 2.44 4.65
C ASP A 806 -45.42 3.75 3.92
N ASN A 807 -44.56 4.08 2.94
CA ASN A 807 -44.57 5.32 2.18
C ASN A 807 -44.44 6.62 2.99
N LYS A 808 -44.21 6.53 4.31
CA LYS A 808 -43.92 7.68 5.17
C LYS A 808 -42.42 7.93 5.20
N LEU A 809 -42.01 9.16 4.97
CA LEU A 809 -40.62 9.58 5.12
C LEU A 809 -40.20 9.47 6.59
N ILE A 810 -39.19 8.65 6.87
CA ILE A 810 -38.64 8.45 8.21
C ILE A 810 -37.31 9.17 8.38
N ILE A 811 -36.46 9.16 7.35
CA ILE A 811 -35.16 9.84 7.37
C ILE A 811 -34.99 10.65 6.09
N GLU A 812 -34.61 11.92 6.28
CA GLU A 812 -34.23 12.88 5.23
C GLU A 812 -32.74 13.21 5.40
N ASN A 813 -31.92 12.75 4.45
CA ASN A 813 -30.47 12.96 4.42
C ASN A 813 -30.05 13.37 3.01
N ASP A 814 -30.78 14.31 2.38
CA ASP A 814 -30.58 14.75 1.00
C ASP A 814 -29.64 15.96 0.88
N GLY A 815 -28.96 16.09 -0.26
CA GLY A 815 -27.96 17.12 -0.56
C GLY A 815 -26.53 16.60 -0.64
N LEU A 816 -25.58 17.48 -0.96
CA LEU A 816 -24.15 17.14 -1.02
C LEU A 816 -23.53 17.15 0.38
N HIS A 817 -22.92 16.04 0.77
CA HIS A 817 -22.19 15.93 2.04
C HIS A 817 -21.31 14.67 2.07
N GLY A 818 -20.29 14.68 2.93
CA GLY A 818 -19.56 13.45 3.28
C GLY A 818 -20.48 12.42 3.98
N ALA A 819 -19.92 11.25 4.31
CA ALA A 819 -20.70 10.21 5.00
C ALA A 819 -21.20 10.71 6.37
N ILE A 820 -22.51 10.94 6.47
CA ILE A 820 -23.16 11.34 7.72
C ILE A 820 -24.32 10.39 7.99
N GLU A 821 -24.50 10.06 9.27
CA GLU A 821 -25.63 9.26 9.71
C GLU A 821 -26.76 10.15 10.21
N LYS A 822 -27.97 9.86 9.75
CA LYS A 822 -29.23 10.37 10.29
C LYS A 822 -30.06 9.22 10.81
N SER A 823 -30.94 9.50 11.78
CA SER A 823 -31.84 8.50 12.31
C SER A 823 -33.27 9.01 12.39
N GLY A 824 -34.21 8.08 12.42
CA GLY A 824 -35.64 8.35 12.55
C GLY A 824 -36.35 7.17 13.18
N THR A 825 -37.26 7.46 14.11
CA THR A 825 -38.00 6.44 14.85
C THR A 825 -39.44 6.33 14.35
N VAL A 826 -39.91 5.10 14.18
CA VAL A 826 -41.28 4.79 13.77
C VAL A 826 -41.81 3.62 14.60
N ASN A 827 -43.08 3.71 14.99
CA ASN A 827 -43.76 2.60 15.64
C ASN A 827 -44.23 1.61 14.56
N LEU A 828 -43.78 0.36 14.63
CA LEU A 828 -44.17 -0.69 13.71
C LEU A 828 -44.95 -1.77 14.45
N SER A 829 -46.02 -2.26 13.83
CA SER A 829 -46.73 -3.46 14.28
C SER A 829 -45.92 -4.71 13.92
N ALA A 830 -46.29 -5.87 14.49
CA ALA A 830 -45.81 -7.13 13.95
C ALA A 830 -46.42 -7.37 12.56
N GLY A 831 -45.62 -7.84 11.61
CA GLY A 831 -46.00 -8.13 10.23
C GLY A 831 -45.20 -7.36 9.18
N LYS A 832 -45.72 -7.38 7.95
CA LYS A 832 -45.07 -6.84 6.75
C LYS A 832 -45.27 -5.33 6.62
N HIS A 833 -44.17 -4.61 6.41
CA HIS A 833 -44.10 -3.18 6.17
C HIS A 833 -43.31 -2.90 4.90
N SER A 834 -43.73 -1.94 4.09
CA SER A 834 -42.95 -1.56 2.89
C SER A 834 -41.74 -0.72 3.31
N ILE A 835 -40.56 -1.02 2.75
CA ILE A 835 -39.34 -0.23 2.93
C ILE A 835 -38.84 0.25 1.57
N LYS A 836 -38.52 1.55 1.49
CA LYS A 836 -37.94 2.17 0.29
C LYS A 836 -36.79 3.08 0.69
N VAL A 837 -35.68 2.96 -0.03
CA VAL A 837 -34.50 3.80 0.16
C VAL A 837 -34.15 4.42 -1.17
N THR A 838 -33.96 5.73 -1.19
CA THR A 838 -33.48 6.45 -2.37
C THR A 838 -32.12 7.04 -2.08
N TYR A 839 -31.22 7.03 -3.05
CA TYR A 839 -29.84 7.51 -2.93
C TYR A 839 -29.40 8.16 -4.24
N PHE A 840 -28.57 9.20 -4.18
CA PHE A 840 -27.79 9.67 -5.32
C PHE A 840 -26.33 9.90 -4.92
N GLN A 841 -25.44 9.79 -5.90
CA GLN A 841 -24.01 10.07 -5.80
C GLN A 841 -23.65 11.16 -6.82
N ALA A 842 -22.94 12.20 -6.38
CA ALA A 842 -22.50 13.33 -7.21
C ALA A 842 -21.02 13.23 -7.67
N GLY A 843 -20.19 12.46 -6.96
CA GLY A 843 -18.77 12.27 -7.24
C GLY A 843 -17.96 11.89 -5.99
N GLY A 844 -16.67 11.54 -6.15
CA GLY A 844 -15.81 11.08 -5.05
C GLY A 844 -16.15 9.67 -4.52
N GLY A 845 -15.82 9.39 -3.25
CA GLY A 845 -16.12 8.10 -2.60
C GLY A 845 -17.62 7.80 -2.56
N LYS A 846 -18.06 6.55 -2.34
CA LYS A 846 -19.48 6.13 -2.33
C LYS A 846 -19.80 5.39 -1.04
N HIS A 847 -20.90 5.74 -0.36
CA HIS A 847 -21.28 5.16 0.92
C HIS A 847 -22.79 5.14 1.10
N LEU A 848 -23.34 3.97 1.42
CA LEU A 848 -24.72 3.81 1.84
C LEU A 848 -24.81 2.63 2.82
N GLN A 849 -25.32 2.87 4.02
CA GLN A 849 -25.57 1.85 5.02
C GLN A 849 -26.87 2.13 5.77
N ILE A 850 -27.59 1.05 6.09
CA ILE A 850 -28.84 1.11 6.84
C ILE A 850 -28.77 0.18 8.03
N HIS A 851 -29.12 0.72 9.19
CA HIS A 851 -29.24 -0.03 10.43
C HIS A 851 -30.61 0.24 11.06
N PHE A 852 -31.00 -0.60 12.00
CA PHE A 852 -32.14 -0.36 12.88
C PHE A 852 -31.85 -0.83 14.31
N SER A 853 -32.59 -0.32 15.27
CA SER A 853 -32.61 -0.78 16.66
C SER A 853 -34.04 -0.75 17.19
N SER A 854 -34.29 -1.48 18.28
CA SER A 854 -35.56 -1.48 19.00
C SER A 854 -35.28 -1.62 20.51
N SER A 855 -36.33 -1.73 21.34
CA SER A 855 -36.14 -1.99 22.77
C SER A 855 -35.52 -3.37 23.05
N LYS A 856 -35.56 -4.28 22.07
CA LYS A 856 -35.06 -5.66 22.19
C LYS A 856 -33.79 -5.94 21.37
N ASN A 857 -33.47 -5.07 20.41
CA ASN A 857 -32.34 -5.26 19.51
C ASN A 857 -31.45 -4.02 19.52
N GLU A 858 -30.16 -4.22 19.75
CA GLU A 858 -29.15 -3.19 19.55
C GLU A 858 -29.07 -2.78 18.07
N LYS A 859 -28.48 -1.60 17.82
CA LYS A 859 -28.30 -1.07 16.47
C LYS A 859 -27.51 -2.06 15.61
N SER A 860 -28.18 -2.62 14.62
CA SER A 860 -27.64 -3.66 13.73
C SER A 860 -28.14 -3.47 12.31
N ARG A 861 -27.48 -4.08 11.33
CA ARG A 861 -27.94 -4.06 9.94
C ARG A 861 -29.26 -4.80 9.82
N ILE A 862 -30.13 -4.36 8.92
CA ILE A 862 -31.35 -5.09 8.61
C ILE A 862 -30.96 -6.43 7.96
N SER A 863 -31.36 -7.54 8.56
CA SER A 863 -31.03 -8.87 8.04
C SER A 863 -31.74 -9.11 6.69
N PRO A 864 -31.03 -9.60 5.66
CA PRO A 864 -31.63 -10.09 4.42
C PRO A 864 -32.75 -11.11 4.61
N SER A 865 -32.71 -11.89 5.70
CA SER A 865 -33.72 -12.91 5.98
C SER A 865 -35.12 -12.34 6.30
N ILE A 866 -35.20 -11.07 6.69
CA ILE A 866 -36.47 -10.38 6.99
C ILE A 866 -36.88 -9.40 5.88
N LEU A 867 -36.18 -9.44 4.74
CA LEU A 867 -36.46 -8.61 3.56
C LEU A 867 -37.03 -9.49 2.46
N PHE A 868 -38.25 -9.19 2.05
CA PHE A 868 -39.05 -9.97 1.11
C PHE A 868 -39.27 -9.21 -0.20
N LYS A 869 -39.32 -9.96 -1.30
CA LYS A 869 -39.71 -9.43 -2.60
C LYS A 869 -41.14 -8.90 -2.53
N ASN A 870 -41.37 -7.79 -3.23
CA ASN A 870 -42.69 -7.18 -3.38
C ASN A 870 -43.56 -7.93 -4.38
#